data_AF-A0A0W0W1B6-F1
#
_entry.id   AF-A0A0W0W1B6-F1
#
_cell.length_a   1.000
_cell.length_b   1.000
_cell.length_c   1.000
_cell.angle_alpha   90.00
_cell.angle_beta   90.00
_cell.angle_gamma   90.00
#
_symmetry.space_group_name_H-M   'P 1'
#
loop_
_entity.id
_entity.type
_entity.pdbx_description
1 polymer ?
#
loop_
_entity_poly.entity_id
_entity_poly.type
_entity_poly.pdbx_seq_one_letter_code
_entity_poly.pdbx_strand_id
1 'polypeptide(L)'
;MMYKFCPHYNEVTFHLNRSSPMPHQVNIAKNLSKYLSFCYAEHFTKQGQPVPYELQTIVADLENKGQCFGFTLIHAAMDTTNQLYWWEYVLELLETWDGTPDALQQKISARADFYRINLTDLPKKNKDELQKLTLGDLFERAVNYLVYHQIGLATPFFTQDSDQLTILNPVATGKNLFEILDPNGNLLTIKSRQIAAVGSLRSDEVEAVLDNDPQVIHLVHSSNHTIRVGAHGDRWFVYEPNYKRDDSQPIFKYLRYFSNKTEATQELFRILGPEIAIEKISIYQQISSLPMPPLSKEMGSRYMNHFSPQTFKVLAKYSPHALAELVTYLDEKHAPENKQLKASFAKALQQKCTGGWTGLHLMARYAPDALTRLMAQLPHDESAEDLELKKNLTSALCEKTPKQTMGFYMAFLYAPDAFTHLLTNKNILFPMSDIYGRSVYLTTIEQAIAVAYANNNSAMFQNIFSQLKKENNPLTAQTIQKIADTFAYPHHSQASQWITQQLLKLDPQQALVNELQQSYCANPNILLESFLQLGFNLQTPYPSSSLTLGEHLAAYTFSKRAWIPSQQIQALFSKLRSVLDEKAIQRIADTFPDSAAGRELKVWIYQELIKKELAQPDPNKSIILNALAQGKHVWGQVFNTLPYTAPFSGQPIYLTVAEQAIACAYKINDAALLEKVLSEFKKEFITFNGQLIQKIAATFPYPADQSASVWISQQFINLEPQQALNNELQRGTCANPGIVLGALLHPANDEILKKVTTIYPSINQQIDTSLIKENTTPKLEDNRYRFLSADITNQRIDSAEKKIHELTPNTTRLS
;
A
#
# COMPACT_ATOMS: atom_id res chain seq x y z
N MET A 1 2.36 21.55 7.41
CA MET A 1 2.24 20.22 6.77
C MET A 1 1.93 20.45 5.30
N MET A 2 2.80 19.95 4.42
CA MET A 2 2.76 20.10 2.96
C MET A 2 1.61 19.30 2.32
N TYR A 3 1.03 19.80 1.22
CA TYR A 3 0.72 18.95 0.05
C TYR A 3 0.92 19.71 -1.27
N LYS A 4 1.53 18.98 -2.23
CA LYS A 4 1.95 19.36 -3.59
C LYS A 4 0.78 19.25 -4.60
N PHE A 5 0.89 20.04 -5.65
CA PHE A 5 0.05 20.16 -6.87
C PHE A 5 -0.37 18.86 -7.58
N CYS A 6 -1.51 18.93 -8.28
CA CYS A 6 -1.77 18.24 -9.54
C CYS A 6 -2.35 19.25 -10.57
N PRO A 7 -1.81 19.38 -11.81
CA PRO A 7 -2.25 20.35 -12.81
C PRO A 7 -3.23 19.76 -13.84
N HIS A 8 -4.01 20.65 -14.46
CA HIS A 8 -4.90 20.48 -15.63
C HIS A 8 -6.27 19.82 -15.40
N TYR A 9 -7.27 20.67 -15.13
CA TYR A 9 -8.65 20.42 -15.58
C TYR A 9 -8.91 21.27 -16.81
N ASN A 10 -9.08 20.62 -17.97
CA ASN A 10 -9.75 21.22 -19.10
C ASN A 10 -11.24 21.37 -18.75
N GLU A 11 -11.74 22.57 -18.98
CA GLU A 11 -13.13 22.97 -18.81
C GLU A 11 -14.06 22.02 -19.57
N VAL A 12 -14.94 21.33 -18.84
CA VAL A 12 -16.19 20.81 -19.41
C VAL A 12 -17.26 21.82 -19.03
N THR A 13 -17.49 22.76 -19.93
CA THR A 13 -18.64 23.67 -19.88
C THR A 13 -19.90 22.81 -19.95
N PHE A 14 -20.66 22.73 -18.85
CA PHE A 14 -22.02 22.20 -18.93
C PHE A 14 -22.84 23.16 -19.79
N HIS A 15 -23.17 22.72 -21.01
CA HIS A 15 -24.20 23.37 -21.79
C HIS A 15 -25.55 23.14 -21.08
N LEU A 16 -25.90 24.06 -20.17
CA LEU A 16 -27.29 24.34 -19.85
C LEU A 16 -27.98 24.69 -21.17
N ASN A 17 -28.97 23.88 -21.54
CA ASN A 17 -29.73 24.06 -22.77
C ASN A 17 -30.28 25.50 -22.81
N ARG A 18 -29.78 26.29 -23.77
CA ARG A 18 -30.16 27.68 -24.01
C ARG A 18 -31.54 27.73 -24.65
N SER A 19 -32.59 27.96 -23.87
CA SER A 19 -33.88 28.46 -24.40
C SER A 19 -34.88 28.89 -23.31
N SER A 20 -34.68 30.06 -22.68
CA SER A 20 -35.74 30.96 -22.15
C SER A 20 -35.16 32.00 -21.17
N PRO A 21 -35.80 33.16 -20.96
CA PRO A 21 -35.29 34.26 -20.11
C PRO A 21 -34.96 33.79 -18.70
N MET A 22 -33.88 34.35 -18.13
CA MET A 22 -33.22 33.84 -16.92
C MET A 22 -34.15 33.80 -15.69
N PRO A 23 -34.16 32.71 -14.90
CA PRO A 23 -34.89 32.64 -13.63
C PRO A 23 -34.29 33.56 -12.56
N HIS A 24 -35.14 34.20 -11.74
CA HIS A 24 -34.79 35.02 -10.58
C HIS A 24 -33.74 34.40 -9.63
N GLN A 25 -33.81 33.09 -9.41
CA GLN A 25 -32.84 32.39 -8.57
C GLN A 25 -31.42 32.44 -9.11
N VAL A 26 -31.25 32.49 -10.43
CA VAL A 26 -29.92 32.65 -11.03
C VAL A 26 -29.37 34.03 -10.68
N ASN A 27 -30.20 35.06 -10.60
CA ASN A 27 -29.77 36.40 -10.17
C ASN A 27 -29.41 36.43 -8.69
N ILE A 28 -30.26 35.85 -7.82
CA ILE A 28 -29.98 35.77 -6.39
C ILE A 28 -28.70 34.96 -6.14
N ALA A 29 -28.54 33.80 -6.77
CA ALA A 29 -27.33 32.97 -6.63
C ALA A 29 -26.08 33.68 -7.16
N LYS A 30 -26.16 34.40 -8.28
CA LYS A 30 -25.07 35.27 -8.78
C LYS A 30 -24.73 36.39 -7.80
N ASN A 31 -25.74 37.02 -7.19
CA ASN A 31 -25.53 38.08 -6.22
C ASN A 31 -24.93 37.53 -4.92
N LEU A 32 -25.35 36.36 -4.44
CA LEU A 32 -24.71 35.66 -3.32
C LEU A 32 -23.25 35.30 -3.63
N SER A 33 -22.96 34.83 -4.86
CA SER A 33 -21.60 34.56 -5.32
C SER A 33 -20.72 35.81 -5.32
N LYS A 34 -21.23 36.92 -5.86
CA LYS A 34 -20.54 38.22 -5.87
C LYS A 34 -20.28 38.73 -4.46
N TYR A 35 -21.27 38.65 -3.56
CA TYR A 35 -21.12 39.04 -2.16
C TYR A 35 -20.01 38.23 -1.47
N LEU A 36 -20.04 36.90 -1.60
CA LEU A 36 -19.00 36.03 -1.04
C LEU A 36 -17.61 36.36 -1.61
N SER A 37 -17.52 36.60 -2.91
CA SER A 37 -16.27 36.99 -3.57
C SER A 37 -15.71 38.30 -2.99
N PHE A 38 -16.59 39.27 -2.70
CA PHE A 38 -16.21 40.53 -2.06
C PHE A 38 -15.67 40.30 -0.64
N CYS A 39 -16.42 39.59 0.21
CA CYS A 39 -16.01 39.30 1.59
C CYS A 39 -14.67 38.55 1.66
N TYR A 40 -14.43 37.60 0.75
CA TYR A 40 -13.18 36.86 0.69
C TYR A 40 -12.02 37.70 0.15
N ALA A 41 -12.24 38.45 -0.92
CA ALA A 41 -11.22 39.34 -1.45
C ALA A 41 -10.78 40.35 -0.38
N GLU A 42 -11.71 40.90 0.39
CA GLU A 42 -11.39 41.84 1.46
C GLU A 42 -10.62 41.16 2.62
N HIS A 43 -11.08 40.01 3.10
CA HIS A 43 -10.46 39.32 4.24
C HIS A 43 -9.04 38.82 3.94
N PHE A 44 -8.86 38.12 2.81
CA PHE A 44 -7.59 37.47 2.46
C PHE A 44 -6.57 38.45 1.88
N THR A 45 -7.01 39.48 1.13
CA THR A 45 -6.09 40.54 0.65
C THR A 45 -5.54 41.36 1.82
N LYS A 46 -6.36 41.67 2.84
CA LYS A 46 -5.91 42.35 4.06
C LYS A 46 -4.88 41.53 4.86
N GLN A 47 -4.91 40.21 4.74
CA GLN A 47 -3.98 39.30 5.41
C GLN A 47 -2.79 38.87 4.54
N GLY A 48 -2.71 39.32 3.28
CA GLY A 48 -1.67 38.90 2.34
C GLY A 48 -1.70 37.40 1.99
N GLN A 49 -2.86 36.74 2.16
CA GLN A 49 -3.03 35.31 1.91
C GLN A 49 -3.84 35.06 0.63
N PRO A 50 -3.60 33.96 -0.10
CA PRO A 50 -4.46 33.57 -1.21
C PRO A 50 -5.81 33.06 -0.69
N VAL A 51 -6.90 33.30 -1.44
CA VAL A 51 -8.22 32.77 -1.11
C VAL A 51 -8.19 31.23 -1.18
N PRO A 52 -8.61 30.52 -0.12
CA PRO A 52 -8.72 29.07 -0.10
C PRO A 52 -9.48 28.50 -1.31
N TYR A 53 -8.99 27.41 -1.89
CA TYR A 53 -9.57 26.75 -3.07
C TYR A 53 -11.03 26.32 -2.85
N GLU A 54 -11.35 25.93 -1.62
CA GLU A 54 -12.69 25.52 -1.20
C GLU A 54 -13.70 26.66 -1.33
N LEU A 55 -13.29 27.89 -0.96
CA LEU A 55 -14.16 29.06 -1.05
C LEU A 55 -14.38 29.46 -2.51
N GLN A 56 -13.34 29.33 -3.35
CA GLN A 56 -13.47 29.49 -4.80
C GLN A 56 -14.46 28.47 -5.39
N THR A 57 -14.47 27.24 -4.85
CA THR A 57 -15.41 26.19 -5.27
C THR A 57 -16.85 26.52 -4.88
N ILE A 58 -17.09 27.07 -3.68
CA ILE A 58 -18.43 27.51 -3.26
C ILE A 58 -18.98 28.62 -4.16
N VAL A 59 -18.14 29.62 -4.45
CA VAL A 59 -18.47 30.72 -5.37
C VAL A 59 -18.82 30.18 -6.75
N ALA A 60 -17.97 29.32 -7.31
CA ALA A 60 -18.22 28.70 -8.62
C ALA A 60 -19.49 27.85 -8.63
N ASP A 61 -19.80 27.16 -7.54
CA ASP A 61 -20.98 26.30 -7.45
C ASP A 61 -22.28 27.10 -7.29
N LEU A 62 -22.27 28.24 -6.60
CA LEU A 62 -23.41 29.16 -6.57
C LEU A 62 -23.74 29.71 -7.97
N GLU A 63 -22.72 29.95 -8.80
CA GLU A 63 -22.91 30.46 -10.16
C GLU A 63 -23.37 29.39 -11.15
N ASN A 64 -22.88 28.16 -10.98
CA ASN A 64 -22.98 27.14 -12.02
C ASN A 64 -23.92 25.97 -11.67
N LYS A 65 -24.38 25.85 -10.40
CA LYS A 65 -25.28 24.78 -9.98
C LYS A 65 -26.64 25.32 -9.51
N GLY A 66 -27.68 24.53 -9.74
CA GLY A 66 -29.03 24.81 -9.23
C GLY A 66 -29.08 24.72 -7.71
N GLN A 67 -29.71 25.73 -7.08
CA GLN A 67 -29.84 25.89 -5.62
C GLN A 67 -31.22 25.46 -5.11
N CYS A 68 -31.95 24.66 -5.88
CA CYS A 68 -33.36 24.40 -5.68
C CYS A 68 -33.70 23.74 -4.34
N PHE A 69 -32.85 22.84 -3.83
CA PHE A 69 -33.07 22.20 -2.53
C PHE A 69 -33.06 23.24 -1.39
N GLY A 70 -32.01 24.05 -1.29
CA GLY A 70 -31.90 25.09 -0.26
C GLY A 70 -33.06 26.09 -0.32
N PHE A 71 -33.37 26.62 -1.51
CA PHE A 71 -34.51 27.54 -1.69
C PHE A 71 -35.84 26.91 -1.31
N THR A 72 -36.10 25.67 -1.70
CA THR A 72 -37.34 24.95 -1.38
C THR A 72 -37.45 24.67 0.11
N LEU A 73 -36.37 24.21 0.74
CA LEU A 73 -36.35 23.90 2.16
C LEU A 73 -36.58 25.14 3.04
N ILE A 74 -35.87 26.24 2.76
CA ILE A 74 -36.04 27.49 3.53
C ILE A 74 -37.43 28.06 3.29
N HIS A 75 -37.90 28.10 2.04
CA HIS A 75 -39.26 28.53 1.74
C HIS A 75 -40.29 27.70 2.53
N ALA A 76 -40.10 26.38 2.60
CA ALA A 76 -40.96 25.50 3.39
C ALA A 76 -40.94 25.84 4.89
N ALA A 77 -39.75 25.97 5.47
CA ALA A 77 -39.59 26.22 6.89
C ALA A 77 -40.10 27.62 7.30
N MET A 78 -39.86 28.64 6.46
CA MET A 78 -40.35 30.00 6.68
C MET A 78 -41.87 30.06 6.59
N ASP A 79 -42.51 29.31 5.70
CA ASP A 79 -43.98 29.21 5.66
C ASP A 79 -44.54 28.51 6.91
N THR A 80 -43.97 27.37 7.28
CA THR A 80 -44.38 26.60 8.47
C THR A 80 -44.20 27.40 9.78
N THR A 81 -43.28 28.37 9.82
CA THR A 81 -43.05 29.26 10.97
C THR A 81 -43.70 30.64 10.85
N ASN A 82 -44.55 30.86 9.84
CA ASN A 82 -45.22 32.14 9.55
C ASN A 82 -44.25 33.33 9.33
N GLN A 83 -43.11 33.04 8.71
CA GLN A 83 -42.06 33.99 8.32
C GLN A 83 -41.86 34.08 6.80
N LEU A 84 -42.71 33.45 5.99
CA LEU A 84 -42.56 33.41 4.53
C LEU A 84 -42.50 34.81 3.90
N TYR A 85 -43.34 35.74 4.36
CA TYR A 85 -43.31 37.14 3.89
C TYR A 85 -41.97 37.82 4.13
N TRP A 86 -41.34 37.55 5.27
CA TRP A 86 -40.02 38.08 5.59
C TRP A 86 -38.98 37.51 4.63
N TRP A 87 -39.04 36.21 4.36
CA TRP A 87 -38.12 35.54 3.44
C TRP A 87 -38.25 36.05 2.00
N GLU A 88 -39.47 36.16 1.48
CA GLU A 88 -39.72 36.69 0.12
C GLU A 88 -39.24 38.13 -0.02
N TYR A 89 -39.42 38.96 1.02
CA TYR A 89 -38.89 40.32 1.05
C TYR A 89 -37.37 40.35 1.01
N VAL A 90 -36.70 39.47 1.78
CA VAL A 90 -35.23 39.33 1.74
C VAL A 90 -34.78 38.93 0.34
N LEU A 91 -35.40 37.95 -0.30
CA LEU A 91 -35.03 37.53 -1.66
C LEU A 91 -35.14 38.66 -2.69
N GLU A 92 -36.16 39.52 -2.59
CA GLU A 92 -36.32 40.68 -3.47
C GLU A 92 -35.22 41.73 -3.26
N LEU A 93 -34.82 41.97 -2.02
CA LEU A 93 -33.68 42.86 -1.72
C LEU A 93 -32.37 42.32 -2.29
N LEU A 94 -32.12 41.01 -2.13
CA LEU A 94 -30.88 40.39 -2.61
C LEU A 94 -30.82 40.37 -4.14
N GLU A 95 -31.95 40.17 -4.81
CA GLU A 95 -32.02 40.21 -6.27
C GLU A 95 -31.73 41.60 -6.83
N THR A 96 -32.25 42.64 -6.18
CA THR A 96 -32.17 44.03 -6.66
C THR A 96 -30.86 44.73 -6.32
N TRP A 97 -29.94 44.06 -5.63
CA TRP A 97 -28.61 44.58 -5.36
C TRP A 97 -27.85 44.91 -6.64
N ASP A 98 -27.30 46.13 -6.71
CA ASP A 98 -26.56 46.65 -7.85
C ASP A 98 -25.14 46.08 -8.01
N GLY A 99 -24.69 45.27 -7.04
CA GLY A 99 -23.37 44.66 -7.02
C GLY A 99 -22.28 45.54 -6.39
N THR A 100 -22.63 46.68 -5.80
CA THR A 100 -21.63 47.60 -5.20
C THR A 100 -21.42 47.33 -3.69
N PRO A 101 -20.17 47.44 -3.19
CA PRO A 101 -19.88 47.30 -1.77
C PRO A 101 -20.57 48.33 -0.88
N ASP A 102 -20.70 49.57 -1.35
CA ASP A 102 -21.32 50.65 -0.58
C ASP A 102 -22.79 50.36 -0.27
N ALA A 103 -23.50 49.70 -1.20
CA ALA A 103 -24.87 49.26 -1.00
C ALA A 103 -25.00 48.25 0.16
N LEU A 104 -23.97 47.46 0.45
CA LEU A 104 -23.99 46.49 1.55
C LEU A 104 -24.04 47.17 2.94
N GLN A 105 -23.51 48.39 3.06
CA GLN A 105 -23.52 49.14 4.32
C GLN A 105 -24.82 49.94 4.53
N GLN A 106 -25.69 49.96 3.52
CA GLN A 106 -26.95 50.68 3.63
C GLN A 106 -27.89 49.95 4.58
N LYS A 107 -28.40 50.68 5.58
CA LYS A 107 -29.48 50.20 6.43
C LYS A 107 -30.73 49.97 5.60
N ILE A 108 -31.49 48.94 5.95
CA ILE A 108 -32.79 48.69 5.34
C ILE A 108 -33.75 49.77 5.82
N SER A 109 -33.78 50.88 5.10
CA SER A 109 -34.72 51.95 5.39
C SER A 109 -36.12 51.52 4.97
N ALA A 110 -37.14 52.00 5.70
CA ALA A 110 -38.55 51.75 5.39
C ALA A 110 -39.03 52.37 4.06
N ARG A 111 -38.09 52.79 3.20
CA ARG A 111 -38.27 53.74 2.10
C ARG A 111 -37.74 53.23 0.77
N ALA A 112 -37.67 51.92 0.61
CA ALA A 112 -37.66 51.37 -0.72
C ALA A 112 -39.06 50.83 -0.99
N ASP A 113 -39.79 51.57 -1.83
CA ASP A 113 -40.88 51.02 -2.62
C ASP A 113 -40.28 49.99 -3.58
N PHE A 114 -39.73 48.89 -3.04
CA PHE A 114 -39.51 47.70 -3.83
C PHE A 114 -40.88 47.26 -4.31
N TYR A 115 -40.98 47.03 -5.61
CA TYR A 115 -42.18 47.27 -6.39
C TYR A 115 -43.48 46.59 -5.88
N ARG A 116 -43.44 45.63 -4.93
CA ARG A 116 -44.57 44.70 -4.67
C ARG A 116 -44.81 44.18 -3.23
N ILE A 117 -43.87 44.23 -2.27
CA ILE A 117 -44.11 43.85 -0.86
C ILE A 117 -43.84 45.07 0.03
N ASN A 118 -44.87 45.58 0.70
CA ASN A 118 -44.71 46.75 1.56
C ASN A 118 -44.18 46.31 2.93
N LEU A 119 -43.20 47.03 3.49
CA LEU A 119 -42.74 46.82 4.87
C LEU A 119 -43.87 46.92 5.91
N THR A 120 -45.00 47.52 5.56
CA THR A 120 -46.22 47.54 6.39
C THR A 120 -46.92 46.20 6.49
N ASP A 121 -46.70 45.30 5.54
CA ASP A 121 -47.34 43.99 5.46
C ASP A 121 -46.62 42.96 6.35
N LEU A 122 -45.43 43.31 6.83
CA LEU A 122 -44.67 42.50 7.79
C LEU A 122 -45.16 42.73 9.23
N PRO A 123 -45.18 41.68 10.07
CA PRO A 123 -45.39 41.83 11.50
C PRO A 123 -44.44 42.87 12.12
N LYS A 124 -44.94 43.69 13.04
CA LYS A 124 -44.17 44.80 13.66
C LYS A 124 -42.79 44.38 14.17
N LYS A 125 -42.70 43.20 14.81
CA LYS A 125 -41.43 42.64 15.31
C LYS A 125 -40.41 42.45 14.19
N ASN A 126 -40.83 41.91 13.04
CA ASN A 126 -39.96 41.64 11.90
C ASN A 126 -39.54 42.94 11.22
N LYS A 127 -40.43 43.93 11.16
CA LYS A 127 -40.14 45.27 10.65
C LYS A 127 -39.09 45.98 11.50
N ASP A 128 -39.26 45.97 12.82
CA ASP A 128 -38.33 46.61 13.76
C ASP A 128 -36.94 45.92 13.76
N GLU A 129 -36.89 44.62 13.48
CA GLU A 129 -35.65 43.87 13.29
C GLU A 129 -34.98 44.25 11.96
N LEU A 130 -35.70 44.19 10.84
CA LEU A 130 -35.14 44.50 9.52
C LEU A 130 -34.54 45.91 9.46
N GLN A 131 -35.17 46.90 10.07
CA GLN A 131 -34.67 48.28 10.10
C GLN A 131 -33.33 48.46 10.84
N LYS A 132 -32.94 47.48 11.66
CA LYS A 132 -31.64 47.47 12.35
C LYS A 132 -30.53 46.85 11.51
N LEU A 133 -30.89 46.08 10.49
CA LEU A 133 -29.96 45.37 9.63
C LEU A 133 -29.51 46.22 8.45
N THR A 134 -28.33 45.91 7.97
CA THR A 134 -27.80 46.36 6.68
C THR A 134 -28.11 45.34 5.58
N LEU A 135 -27.95 45.74 4.32
CA LEU A 135 -28.04 44.79 3.21
C LEU A 135 -26.98 43.68 3.33
N GLY A 136 -25.77 44.00 3.81
CA GLY A 136 -24.71 43.04 4.10
C GLY A 136 -25.14 41.98 5.14
N ASP A 137 -25.79 42.40 6.23
CA ASP A 137 -26.31 41.47 7.25
C ASP A 137 -27.34 40.49 6.66
N LEU A 138 -28.16 40.94 5.70
CA LEU A 138 -29.11 40.06 5.00
C LEU A 138 -28.43 39.10 4.03
N PHE A 139 -27.42 39.56 3.29
CA PHE A 139 -26.62 38.68 2.45
C PHE A 139 -25.96 37.59 3.30
N GLU A 140 -25.38 37.94 4.44
CA GLU A 140 -24.79 36.98 5.37
C GLU A 140 -25.83 35.96 5.87
N ARG A 141 -27.01 36.42 6.31
CA ARG A 141 -28.10 35.51 6.73
C ARG A 141 -28.56 34.61 5.59
N ALA A 142 -28.75 35.14 4.38
CA ALA A 142 -29.20 34.36 3.24
C ALA A 142 -28.15 33.37 2.74
N VAL A 143 -26.86 33.72 2.77
CA VAL A 143 -25.76 32.78 2.55
C VAL A 143 -25.81 31.67 3.61
N ASN A 144 -25.93 32.03 4.88
CA ASN A 144 -26.00 31.06 5.97
C ASN A 144 -27.23 30.15 5.87
N TYR A 145 -28.35 30.63 5.34
CA TYR A 145 -29.50 29.76 5.08
C TYR A 145 -29.33 28.94 3.79
N LEU A 146 -28.92 29.52 2.67
CA LEU A 146 -28.90 28.81 1.38
C LEU A 146 -27.66 27.93 1.20
N VAL A 147 -26.47 28.46 1.45
CA VAL A 147 -25.21 27.76 1.24
C VAL A 147 -25.04 26.63 2.24
N TYR A 148 -25.35 26.88 3.51
CA TYR A 148 -25.31 25.84 4.55
C TYR A 148 -26.28 24.71 4.24
N HIS A 149 -27.46 24.99 3.66
CA HIS A 149 -28.46 23.95 3.40
C HIS A 149 -28.33 23.31 2.00
N GLN A 150 -27.50 23.85 1.11
CA GLN A 150 -27.19 23.25 -0.19
C GLN A 150 -25.99 22.26 -0.10
N ILE A 151 -25.96 21.37 0.90
CA ILE A 151 -24.80 20.48 1.10
C ILE A 151 -24.73 19.36 0.04
N GLY A 152 -24.15 19.71 -1.10
CA GLY A 152 -23.55 18.82 -2.10
C GLY A 152 -22.20 19.35 -2.61
N LEU A 153 -21.71 20.42 -1.95
CA LEU A 153 -20.40 21.02 -2.13
C LEU A 153 -19.46 20.21 -1.23
N ALA A 154 -18.73 19.26 -1.80
CA ALA A 154 -17.71 18.51 -1.07
C ALA A 154 -16.56 19.47 -0.72
N THR A 155 -16.74 20.27 0.33
CA THR A 155 -15.72 21.17 0.86
C THR A 155 -15.41 20.78 2.30
N PRO A 156 -14.13 20.72 2.70
CA PRO A 156 -13.67 20.34 4.05
C PRO A 156 -14.14 21.29 5.18
N PHE A 157 -14.84 22.39 4.85
CA PHE A 157 -15.46 23.30 5.83
C PHE A 157 -16.74 22.74 6.45
N PHE A 158 -17.45 21.86 5.73
CA PHE A 158 -18.59 21.12 6.27
C PHE A 158 -18.12 19.69 6.59
N THR A 159 -18.56 19.13 7.71
CA THR A 159 -18.17 17.78 8.13
C THR A 159 -18.32 16.80 6.96
N GLN A 160 -17.31 15.95 6.73
CA GLN A 160 -17.26 15.03 5.59
C GLN A 160 -18.48 14.08 5.52
N ASP A 161 -19.27 14.01 6.60
CA ASP A 161 -20.47 13.20 6.76
C ASP A 161 -21.79 13.95 6.45
N SER A 162 -21.73 15.22 6.05
CA SER A 162 -22.91 16.04 5.76
C SER A 162 -23.23 16.04 4.27
N ASP A 163 -24.40 15.53 3.89
CA ASP A 163 -24.99 15.71 2.58
C ASP A 163 -26.45 16.19 2.73
N GLN A 164 -27.11 16.53 1.62
CA GLN A 164 -28.54 16.92 1.61
C GLN A 164 -29.46 15.89 2.27
N LEU A 165 -29.06 14.63 2.37
CA LEU A 165 -29.88 13.54 2.94
C LEU A 165 -29.71 13.47 4.46
N THR A 166 -28.54 13.85 5.00
CA THR A 166 -28.26 13.85 6.43
C THR A 166 -28.59 15.17 7.12
N ILE A 167 -28.65 16.29 6.39
CA ILE A 167 -28.91 17.62 6.98
C ILE A 167 -30.26 17.71 7.69
N LEU A 168 -31.25 16.96 7.21
CA LEU A 168 -32.60 16.92 7.77
C LEU A 168 -32.78 15.80 8.80
N ASN A 169 -31.75 14.99 9.05
CA ASN A 169 -31.85 13.83 9.93
C ASN A 169 -31.48 14.20 11.38
N PRO A 170 -32.44 14.20 12.33
CA PRO A 170 -32.18 14.57 13.72
C PRO A 170 -31.31 13.56 14.49
N VAL A 171 -31.10 12.35 13.96
CA VAL A 171 -30.43 11.24 14.67
C VAL A 171 -29.04 10.92 14.08
N ALA A 172 -28.86 11.03 12.76
CA ALA A 172 -27.69 10.47 12.07
C ALA A 172 -26.35 11.15 12.38
N THR A 173 -26.33 12.42 12.76
CA THR A 173 -25.08 13.21 12.93
C THR A 173 -24.76 13.52 14.39
N GLY A 174 -25.60 13.09 15.33
CA GLY A 174 -25.52 13.50 16.74
C GLY A 174 -25.70 15.01 16.97
N LYS A 175 -26.10 15.77 15.93
CA LYS A 175 -26.29 17.22 15.94
C LYS A 175 -27.52 17.58 15.10
N ASN A 176 -28.38 18.47 15.58
CA ASN A 176 -29.41 19.05 14.70
C ASN A 176 -28.73 20.02 13.74
N LEU A 177 -28.56 19.61 12.49
CA LEU A 177 -27.92 20.47 11.48
C LEU A 177 -28.90 21.50 10.93
N PHE A 178 -30.20 21.20 10.92
CA PHE A 178 -31.26 22.13 10.51
C PHE A 178 -31.98 22.71 11.74
N GLU A 179 -31.89 24.03 11.90
CA GLU A 179 -32.51 24.77 13.00
C GLU A 179 -33.20 26.03 12.46
N ILE A 180 -34.39 26.31 12.98
CA ILE A 180 -35.14 27.53 12.66
C ILE A 180 -35.71 28.15 13.93
N LEU A 181 -35.76 29.48 14.00
CA LEU A 181 -36.38 30.17 15.13
C LEU A 181 -37.88 30.33 14.87
N ASP A 182 -38.71 30.00 15.85
CA ASP A 182 -40.13 30.33 15.82
C ASP A 182 -40.35 31.86 15.96
N PRO A 183 -41.58 32.36 15.76
CA PRO A 183 -41.89 33.79 15.96
C PRO A 183 -41.57 34.34 17.36
N ASN A 184 -41.44 33.48 18.37
CA ASN A 184 -41.10 33.86 19.74
C ASN A 184 -39.58 33.85 19.99
N GLY A 185 -38.78 33.37 19.03
CA GLY A 185 -37.33 33.23 19.15
C GLY A 185 -36.89 31.90 19.76
N ASN A 186 -37.80 30.93 19.91
CA ASN A 186 -37.45 29.59 20.36
C ASN A 186 -36.82 28.81 19.21
N LEU A 187 -35.77 28.04 19.53
CA LEU A 187 -35.14 27.15 18.57
C LEU A 187 -36.04 25.95 18.28
N LEU A 188 -36.44 25.81 17.03
CA LEU A 188 -37.14 24.66 16.50
C LEU A 188 -36.18 23.78 15.71
N THR A 189 -36.33 22.47 15.92
CA THR A 189 -35.54 21.43 15.26
C THR A 189 -36.48 20.43 14.61
N ILE A 190 -36.02 19.71 13.61
CA ILE A 190 -36.79 18.63 12.99
C ILE A 190 -37.13 17.58 14.06
N LYS A 191 -38.41 17.24 14.18
CA LYS A 191 -38.92 16.22 15.11
C LYS A 191 -39.16 14.89 14.43
N SER A 192 -39.53 14.91 13.16
CA SER A 192 -39.69 13.72 12.34
C SER A 192 -39.36 14.01 10.89
N ARG A 193 -38.76 13.02 10.23
CA ARG A 193 -38.42 13.01 8.82
C ARG A 193 -38.72 11.62 8.27
N GLN A 194 -39.41 11.55 7.15
CA GLN A 194 -39.73 10.29 6.50
C GLN A 194 -39.81 10.42 4.99
N ILE A 195 -39.25 9.46 4.25
CA ILE A 195 -39.59 9.25 2.83
C ILE A 195 -40.90 8.47 2.77
N ALA A 196 -41.97 9.14 2.35
CA ALA A 196 -43.32 8.60 2.34
C ALA A 196 -43.68 7.87 1.04
N ALA A 197 -43.01 8.21 -0.07
CA ALA A 197 -43.05 7.44 -1.32
C ALA A 197 -41.79 7.71 -2.15
N VAL A 198 -41.38 6.74 -2.96
CA VAL A 198 -40.23 6.84 -3.84
C VAL A 198 -40.37 5.92 -5.05
N GLY A 199 -39.93 6.37 -6.22
CA GLY A 199 -39.90 5.58 -7.45
C GLY A 199 -40.57 6.30 -8.61
N SER A 200 -41.04 5.53 -9.61
CA SER A 200 -41.89 6.05 -10.67
C SER A 200 -43.35 6.00 -10.19
N LEU A 201 -43.85 7.11 -9.64
CA LEU A 201 -45.15 7.16 -8.97
C LEU A 201 -46.29 7.50 -9.94
N ARG A 202 -47.47 6.95 -9.69
CA ARG A 202 -48.73 7.35 -10.34
C ARG A 202 -49.43 8.47 -9.57
N SER A 203 -50.37 9.16 -10.22
CA SER A 203 -51.08 10.29 -9.60
C SER A 203 -51.83 9.90 -8.33
N ASP A 204 -52.51 8.75 -8.34
CA ASP A 204 -53.25 8.21 -7.19
C ASP A 204 -52.33 7.94 -5.98
N GLU A 205 -51.10 7.50 -6.24
CA GLU A 205 -50.10 7.23 -5.21
C GLU A 205 -49.56 8.52 -4.59
N VAL A 206 -49.27 9.53 -5.41
CA VAL A 206 -48.88 10.86 -4.93
C VAL A 206 -50.01 11.48 -4.10
N GLU A 207 -51.24 11.39 -4.60
CA GLU A 207 -52.42 11.95 -3.95
C GLU A 207 -52.73 11.29 -2.60
N ALA A 208 -52.49 9.98 -2.47
CA ALA A 208 -52.67 9.25 -1.21
C ALA A 208 -51.63 9.65 -0.15
N VAL A 209 -50.43 10.05 -0.58
CA VAL A 209 -49.34 10.42 0.32
C VAL A 209 -49.41 11.88 0.75
N LEU A 210 -49.82 12.80 -0.12
CA LEU A 210 -49.94 14.20 0.24
C LEU A 210 -51.08 14.43 1.25
N ASP A 211 -50.81 15.14 2.33
CA ASP A 211 -51.78 15.56 3.34
C ASP A 211 -51.88 17.09 3.38
N ASN A 212 -52.95 17.60 3.99
CA ASN A 212 -53.22 19.04 4.07
C ASN A 212 -52.81 19.63 5.44
N ASP A 213 -51.95 18.95 6.20
CA ASP A 213 -51.49 19.45 7.49
C ASP A 213 -50.46 20.58 7.27
N PRO A 214 -50.76 21.84 7.67
CA PRO A 214 -49.84 22.96 7.50
C PRO A 214 -48.54 22.82 8.32
N GLN A 215 -48.50 21.90 9.29
CA GLN A 215 -47.32 21.60 10.11
C GLN A 215 -46.39 20.55 9.47
N VAL A 216 -46.79 19.97 8.34
CA VAL A 216 -46.01 19.01 7.58
C VAL A 216 -45.49 19.68 6.31
N ILE A 217 -44.18 19.57 6.11
CA ILE A 217 -43.50 20.01 4.89
C ILE A 217 -43.41 18.80 3.96
N HIS A 218 -44.01 18.90 2.76
CA HIS A 218 -43.80 17.94 1.68
C HIS A 218 -42.77 18.47 0.70
N LEU A 219 -41.55 17.93 0.78
CA LEU A 219 -40.54 18.12 -0.25
C LEU A 219 -40.67 17.01 -1.29
N VAL A 220 -40.61 17.38 -2.56
CA VAL A 220 -40.69 16.43 -3.66
C VAL A 220 -39.45 16.55 -4.50
N HIS A 221 -38.71 15.45 -4.57
CA HIS A 221 -37.38 15.37 -5.15
C HIS A 221 -37.40 14.56 -6.44
N SER A 222 -36.74 15.06 -7.47
CA SER A 222 -36.30 14.24 -8.61
C SER A 222 -34.80 13.95 -8.51
N SER A 223 -34.19 13.48 -9.60
CA SER A 223 -32.74 13.23 -9.63
C SER A 223 -31.86 14.47 -9.57
N ASN A 224 -32.41 15.62 -9.94
CA ASN A 224 -31.66 16.87 -10.12
C ASN A 224 -32.42 18.10 -9.62
N HIS A 225 -33.65 17.94 -9.12
CA HIS A 225 -34.48 19.05 -8.73
C HIS A 225 -35.30 18.76 -7.46
N THR A 226 -35.74 19.81 -6.78
CA THR A 226 -36.55 19.69 -5.56
C THR A 226 -37.53 20.85 -5.48
N ILE A 227 -38.79 20.51 -5.26
CA ILE A 227 -39.91 21.45 -5.12
C ILE A 227 -40.68 21.16 -3.84
N ARG A 228 -41.61 22.06 -3.49
CA ARG A 228 -42.51 21.85 -2.36
C ARG A 228 -43.94 21.79 -2.85
N VAL A 229 -44.72 20.92 -2.24
CA VAL A 229 -46.18 20.86 -2.39
C VAL A 229 -46.81 21.06 -1.02
N GLY A 230 -47.98 21.68 -0.97
CA GLY A 230 -48.73 21.85 0.27
C GLY A 230 -50.15 22.33 0.02
N ALA A 231 -50.87 22.63 1.09
CA ALA A 231 -52.22 23.16 1.04
C ALA A 231 -52.38 24.36 1.98
N HIS A 232 -53.14 25.36 1.54
CA HIS A 232 -53.60 26.48 2.35
C HIS A 232 -55.13 26.49 2.32
N GLY A 233 -55.76 26.01 3.39
CA GLY A 233 -57.21 25.75 3.40
C GLY A 233 -57.59 24.69 2.36
N ASP A 234 -58.57 25.00 1.52
CA ASP A 234 -59.06 24.06 0.49
C ASP A 234 -58.23 24.08 -0.81
N ARG A 235 -57.23 24.98 -0.92
CA ARG A 235 -56.41 25.14 -2.12
C ARG A 235 -55.07 24.46 -1.94
N TRP A 236 -54.63 23.79 -3.01
CA TRP A 236 -53.31 23.19 -3.10
C TRP A 236 -52.34 24.16 -3.73
N PHE A 237 -51.06 24.05 -3.41
CA PHE A 237 -50.02 24.83 -4.06
C PHE A 237 -48.79 23.99 -4.40
N VAL A 238 -48.09 24.43 -5.44
CA VAL A 238 -46.75 23.95 -5.78
C VAL A 238 -45.82 25.16 -5.75
N TYR A 239 -44.77 25.08 -4.95
CA TYR A 239 -43.66 26.02 -4.97
C TYR A 239 -42.53 25.44 -5.82
N GLU A 240 -42.24 26.12 -6.92
CA GLU A 240 -41.14 25.79 -7.81
C GLU A 240 -40.16 26.97 -7.87
N PRO A 241 -38.96 26.80 -7.30
CA PRO A 241 -37.80 27.67 -7.47
C PRO A 241 -37.64 28.38 -8.84
N ASN A 242 -37.94 27.67 -9.93
CA ASN A 242 -37.71 28.09 -11.32
C ASN A 242 -38.97 28.55 -12.06
N TYR A 243 -40.10 28.77 -11.40
CA TYR A 243 -41.29 29.25 -12.10
C TYR A 243 -41.01 30.57 -12.80
N LYS A 244 -41.53 30.68 -14.03
CA LYS A 244 -41.59 31.98 -14.71
C LYS A 244 -42.51 32.87 -13.89
N ARG A 245 -41.99 34.06 -13.58
CA ARG A 245 -42.67 35.10 -12.82
C ARG A 245 -44.09 35.31 -13.36
N ASP A 246 -45.09 35.13 -12.50
CA ASP A 246 -46.43 35.62 -12.75
C ASP A 246 -46.53 37.02 -12.15
N ASP A 247 -46.47 38.04 -13.00
CA ASP A 247 -46.57 39.44 -12.56
C ASP A 247 -47.95 39.80 -11.98
N SER A 248 -48.96 38.95 -12.15
CA SER A 248 -50.32 39.16 -11.64
C SER A 248 -50.53 38.73 -10.18
N GLN A 249 -49.58 37.98 -9.59
CA GLN A 249 -49.61 37.55 -8.19
C GLN A 249 -48.64 38.43 -7.38
N PRO A 250 -49.12 39.32 -6.48
CA PRO A 250 -48.28 40.37 -5.90
C PRO A 250 -47.26 39.86 -4.86
N ILE A 251 -47.51 38.73 -4.20
CA ILE A 251 -46.79 38.35 -2.97
C ILE A 251 -46.02 37.02 -3.12
N PHE A 252 -46.59 36.03 -3.81
CA PHE A 252 -46.04 34.67 -3.85
C PHE A 252 -45.57 34.30 -5.27
N LYS A 253 -44.44 34.88 -5.68
CA LYS A 253 -43.94 34.90 -7.07
C LYS A 253 -43.66 33.51 -7.67
N TYR A 254 -43.44 32.50 -6.82
CA TYR A 254 -43.04 31.14 -7.20
C TYR A 254 -44.04 30.07 -6.73
N LEU A 255 -45.20 30.49 -6.25
CA LEU A 255 -46.29 29.60 -5.88
C LEU A 255 -47.35 29.61 -6.97
N ARG A 256 -47.77 28.42 -7.40
CA ARG A 256 -48.99 28.25 -8.18
C ARG A 256 -50.01 27.55 -7.31
N TYR A 257 -51.21 28.13 -7.26
CA TYR A 257 -52.33 27.56 -6.53
C TYR A 257 -53.26 26.79 -7.47
N PHE A 258 -53.75 25.67 -6.99
CA PHE A 258 -54.60 24.72 -7.67
C PHE A 258 -55.88 24.50 -6.86
N SER A 259 -56.97 24.18 -7.55
CA SER A 259 -58.29 24.05 -6.91
C SER A 259 -58.43 22.73 -6.16
N ASN A 260 -57.62 21.73 -6.51
CA ASN A 260 -57.66 20.39 -5.93
C ASN A 260 -56.27 19.73 -5.99
N LYS A 261 -56.16 18.60 -5.28
CA LYS A 261 -54.92 17.82 -5.16
C LYS A 261 -54.46 17.26 -6.52
N THR A 262 -55.38 16.81 -7.36
CA THR A 262 -55.08 16.22 -8.66
C THR A 262 -54.40 17.20 -9.61
N GLU A 263 -54.89 18.44 -9.69
CA GLU A 263 -54.25 19.49 -10.47
C GLU A 263 -52.82 19.79 -9.99
N ALA A 264 -52.60 19.83 -8.67
CA ALA A 264 -51.26 20.03 -8.11
C ALA A 264 -50.32 18.85 -8.43
N THR A 265 -50.83 17.61 -8.37
CA THR A 265 -50.08 16.40 -8.76
C THR A 265 -49.71 16.40 -10.25
N GLN A 266 -50.63 16.84 -11.13
CA GLN A 266 -50.33 16.99 -12.56
C GLN A 266 -49.23 18.03 -12.81
N GLU A 267 -49.26 19.15 -12.09
CA GLU A 267 -48.20 20.16 -12.19
C GLU A 267 -46.85 19.62 -11.69
N LEU A 268 -46.86 18.86 -10.59
CA LEU A 268 -45.67 18.18 -10.07
C LEU A 268 -45.05 17.29 -11.15
N PHE A 269 -45.83 16.41 -11.79
CA PHE A 269 -45.31 15.54 -12.85
C PHE A 269 -44.88 16.31 -14.09
N ARG A 270 -45.54 17.41 -14.42
CA ARG A 270 -45.10 18.30 -15.52
C ARG A 270 -43.70 18.87 -15.25
N ILE A 271 -43.36 19.13 -14.00
CA ILE A 271 -42.08 19.72 -13.57
C ILE A 271 -41.00 18.67 -13.40
N LEU A 272 -41.28 17.63 -12.62
CA LEU A 272 -40.29 16.66 -12.15
C LEU A 272 -40.28 15.35 -12.93
N GLY A 273 -41.35 15.04 -13.67
CA GLY A 273 -41.64 13.70 -14.14
C GLY A 273 -42.21 12.80 -13.03
N PRO A 274 -42.53 11.53 -13.35
CA PRO A 274 -43.05 10.57 -12.39
C PRO A 274 -41.97 9.96 -11.49
N GLU A 275 -40.69 10.01 -11.86
CA GLU A 275 -39.59 9.47 -11.06
C GLU A 275 -39.17 10.42 -9.92
N ILE A 276 -39.86 10.29 -8.80
CA ILE A 276 -39.76 11.21 -7.66
C ILE A 276 -39.65 10.49 -6.31
N ALA A 277 -39.18 11.22 -5.31
CA ALA A 277 -39.31 10.87 -3.90
C ALA A 277 -40.10 11.97 -3.19
N ILE A 278 -41.06 11.57 -2.35
CA ILE A 278 -41.83 12.48 -1.51
C ILE A 278 -41.33 12.33 -0.09
N GLU A 279 -40.73 13.38 0.42
CA GLU A 279 -40.23 13.49 1.79
C GLU A 279 -41.19 14.32 2.63
N LYS A 280 -41.60 13.77 3.77
CA LYS A 280 -42.40 14.44 4.79
C LYS A 280 -41.52 14.83 5.97
N ILE A 281 -41.58 16.09 6.36
CA ILE A 281 -40.79 16.65 7.46
C ILE A 281 -41.74 17.38 8.40
N SER A 282 -41.60 17.16 9.70
CA SER A 282 -42.31 17.95 10.71
C SER A 282 -41.35 18.49 11.77
N ILE A 283 -41.55 19.75 12.10
CA ILE A 283 -40.79 20.52 13.09
C ILE A 283 -41.55 20.57 14.43
N TYR A 284 -42.84 20.25 14.44
CA TYR A 284 -43.71 20.35 15.62
C TYR A 284 -44.02 19.02 16.27
N GLN A 285 -44.22 17.97 15.48
CA GLN A 285 -44.72 16.69 15.97
C GLN A 285 -43.96 15.51 15.36
N GLN A 286 -44.08 14.35 16.01
CA GLN A 286 -43.74 13.11 15.34
C GLN A 286 -44.82 12.82 14.29
N ILE A 287 -44.40 12.71 13.04
CA ILE A 287 -45.26 12.19 11.98
C ILE A 287 -45.54 10.73 12.33
N SER A 288 -46.81 10.38 12.53
CA SER A 288 -47.25 9.00 12.62
C SER A 288 -46.68 8.25 11.44
N SER A 289 -45.85 7.23 11.66
CA SER A 289 -45.26 6.47 10.56
C SER A 289 -46.41 5.96 9.69
N LEU A 290 -46.56 6.51 8.49
CA LEU A 290 -47.19 5.79 7.41
C LEU A 290 -46.11 4.79 7.03
N PRO A 291 -46.12 3.52 7.46
CA PRO A 291 -45.10 2.61 6.99
C PRO A 291 -45.08 2.75 5.47
N MET A 292 -43.92 3.08 4.90
CA MET A 292 -43.69 2.73 3.49
C MET A 292 -44.19 1.30 3.43
N PRO A 293 -45.22 0.98 2.61
CA PRO A 293 -45.74 -0.37 2.61
C PRO A 293 -44.51 -1.26 2.46
N PRO A 294 -44.31 -2.26 3.36
CA PRO A 294 -43.15 -3.13 3.26
C PRO A 294 -43.04 -3.61 1.82
N LEU A 295 -41.84 -3.88 1.31
CA LEU A 295 -41.63 -4.45 -0.02
C LEU A 295 -42.44 -5.75 -0.16
N SER A 296 -43.70 -5.56 -0.50
CA SER A 296 -44.71 -6.57 -0.65
C SER A 296 -44.71 -6.97 -2.11
N LYS A 297 -45.35 -8.10 -2.41
CA LYS A 297 -45.62 -8.55 -3.77
C LYS A 297 -46.22 -7.44 -4.66
N GLU A 298 -46.93 -6.47 -4.07
CA GLU A 298 -47.49 -5.31 -4.78
C GLU A 298 -46.47 -4.26 -5.20
N MET A 299 -45.29 -4.16 -4.56
CA MET A 299 -44.22 -3.28 -5.05
C MET A 299 -43.34 -3.94 -6.11
N GLY A 300 -43.16 -5.27 -6.06
CA GLY A 300 -42.51 -6.02 -7.14
C GLY A 300 -43.16 -5.72 -8.49
N SER A 301 -44.48 -5.87 -8.58
CA SER A 301 -45.27 -5.53 -9.77
C SER A 301 -45.27 -4.04 -10.14
N ARG A 302 -45.07 -3.11 -9.18
CA ARG A 302 -44.91 -1.66 -9.46
C ARG A 302 -43.60 -1.36 -10.18
N TYR A 303 -42.48 -1.93 -9.73
CA TYR A 303 -41.18 -1.68 -10.34
C TYR A 303 -40.98 -2.46 -11.65
N MET A 304 -41.67 -3.59 -11.82
CA MET A 304 -41.60 -4.46 -13.00
C MET A 304 -41.72 -3.78 -14.37
N ASN A 305 -42.51 -2.71 -14.48
CA ASN A 305 -42.77 -2.03 -15.75
C ASN A 305 -42.05 -0.67 -15.87
N HIS A 306 -41.49 -0.14 -14.77
CA HIS A 306 -40.99 1.25 -14.70
C HIS A 306 -39.65 1.40 -13.96
N PHE A 307 -38.89 0.31 -13.80
CA PHE A 307 -37.55 0.38 -13.23
C PHE A 307 -36.52 0.93 -14.23
N SER A 308 -36.55 2.24 -14.43
CA SER A 308 -35.61 2.98 -15.27
C SER A 308 -34.34 3.33 -14.49
N PRO A 309 -33.23 3.72 -15.17
CA PRO A 309 -32.04 4.25 -14.50
C PRO A 309 -32.32 5.48 -13.62
N GLN A 310 -33.39 6.22 -13.97
CA GLN A 310 -33.82 7.40 -13.26
C GLN A 310 -34.60 7.03 -11.98
N THR A 311 -35.51 6.04 -12.05
CA THR A 311 -36.13 5.42 -10.88
C THR A 311 -35.07 4.87 -9.93
N PHE A 312 -34.08 4.15 -10.46
CA PHE A 312 -32.95 3.62 -9.69
C PHE A 312 -32.21 4.72 -8.94
N LYS A 313 -31.89 5.83 -9.62
CA LYS A 313 -31.18 6.96 -9.03
C LYS A 313 -31.92 7.58 -7.85
N VAL A 314 -33.24 7.79 -8.00
CA VAL A 314 -34.05 8.36 -6.93
C VAL A 314 -34.17 7.38 -5.76
N LEU A 315 -34.36 6.08 -6.03
CA LEU A 315 -34.43 5.05 -5.00
C LEU A 315 -33.11 4.93 -4.23
N ALA A 316 -31.97 4.82 -4.92
CA ALA A 316 -30.66 4.73 -4.31
C ALA A 316 -30.32 5.96 -3.45
N LYS A 317 -30.69 7.16 -3.93
CA LYS A 317 -30.37 8.42 -3.24
C LYS A 317 -31.27 8.65 -2.02
N TYR A 318 -32.59 8.51 -2.17
CA TYR A 318 -33.52 8.94 -1.12
C TYR A 318 -33.99 7.80 -0.22
N SER A 319 -34.01 6.55 -0.70
CA SER A 319 -34.41 5.39 0.11
C SER A 319 -33.46 4.19 -0.09
N PRO A 320 -32.20 4.31 0.37
CA PRO A 320 -31.21 3.24 0.23
C PRO A 320 -31.63 1.94 0.92
N HIS A 321 -32.41 2.03 2.01
CA HIS A 321 -32.97 0.86 2.69
C HIS A 321 -33.98 0.10 1.81
N ALA A 322 -34.90 0.82 1.14
CA ALA A 322 -35.82 0.19 0.19
C ALA A 322 -35.08 -0.46 -0.99
N LEU A 323 -33.97 0.12 -1.45
CA LEU A 323 -33.13 -0.54 -2.46
C LEU A 323 -32.49 -1.84 -1.94
N ALA A 324 -32.06 -1.87 -0.68
CA ALA A 324 -31.48 -3.06 -0.05
C ALA A 324 -32.51 -4.19 0.14
N GLU A 325 -33.73 -3.85 0.53
CA GLU A 325 -34.85 -4.77 0.59
C GLU A 325 -35.24 -5.26 -0.82
N LEU A 326 -35.25 -4.38 -1.84
CA LEU A 326 -35.53 -4.77 -3.22
C LEU A 326 -34.52 -5.79 -3.71
N VAL A 327 -33.23 -5.59 -3.42
CA VAL A 327 -32.17 -6.58 -3.72
C VAL A 327 -32.46 -7.92 -3.05
N THR A 328 -32.91 -7.92 -1.79
CA THR A 328 -33.27 -9.15 -1.07
C THR A 328 -34.45 -9.87 -1.74
N TYR A 329 -35.44 -9.11 -2.20
CA TYR A 329 -36.61 -9.65 -2.92
C TYR A 329 -36.23 -10.29 -4.27
N LEU A 330 -35.19 -9.81 -4.95
CA LEU A 330 -34.71 -10.41 -6.20
C LEU A 330 -34.17 -11.85 -6.05
N ASP A 331 -33.83 -12.26 -4.83
CA ASP A 331 -33.33 -13.60 -4.52
C ASP A 331 -34.46 -14.61 -4.23
N GLU A 332 -35.68 -14.15 -3.96
CA GLU A 332 -36.82 -15.02 -3.67
C GLU A 332 -37.14 -15.90 -4.90
N LYS A 333 -36.70 -17.16 -4.83
CA LYS A 333 -36.74 -18.07 -5.96
C LYS A 333 -38.21 -18.34 -6.38
N HIS A 334 -38.51 -18.05 -7.65
CA HIS A 334 -39.57 -18.67 -8.46
C HIS A 334 -40.91 -17.93 -8.73
N ALA A 335 -41.04 -16.62 -8.52
CA ALA A 335 -42.15 -15.89 -9.15
C ALA A 335 -41.75 -15.43 -10.59
N PRO A 336 -42.61 -15.60 -11.63
CA PRO A 336 -42.38 -15.01 -12.96
C PRO A 336 -42.15 -13.50 -12.91
N GLU A 337 -42.81 -12.85 -11.94
CA GLU A 337 -42.63 -11.43 -11.62
C GLU A 337 -41.20 -11.11 -11.15
N ASN A 338 -40.49 -12.03 -10.50
CA ASN A 338 -39.13 -11.77 -10.05
C ASN A 338 -38.12 -11.78 -11.22
N LYS A 339 -38.40 -12.52 -12.30
CA LYS A 339 -37.50 -12.63 -13.47
C LYS A 339 -37.40 -11.31 -14.24
N GLN A 340 -38.54 -10.72 -14.61
CA GLN A 340 -38.55 -9.45 -15.34
C GLN A 340 -38.04 -8.29 -14.47
N LEU A 341 -38.31 -8.32 -13.16
CA LEU A 341 -37.79 -7.33 -12.23
C LEU A 341 -36.26 -7.43 -12.13
N LYS A 342 -35.72 -8.65 -12.02
CA LYS A 342 -34.28 -8.92 -12.01
C LYS A 342 -33.61 -8.48 -13.31
N ALA A 343 -34.21 -8.74 -14.47
CA ALA A 343 -33.71 -8.27 -15.75
C ALA A 343 -33.70 -6.73 -15.84
N SER A 344 -34.79 -6.08 -15.41
CA SER A 344 -34.90 -4.62 -15.39
C SER A 344 -33.88 -3.99 -14.42
N PHE A 345 -33.70 -4.61 -13.26
CA PHE A 345 -32.69 -4.23 -12.27
C PHE A 345 -31.28 -4.37 -12.83
N ALA A 346 -30.95 -5.51 -13.44
CA ALA A 346 -29.67 -5.75 -14.08
C ALA A 346 -29.37 -4.69 -15.16
N LYS A 347 -30.36 -4.35 -15.99
CA LYS A 347 -30.23 -3.32 -17.02
C LYS A 347 -29.99 -1.94 -16.40
N ALA A 348 -30.74 -1.58 -15.36
CA ALA A 348 -30.59 -0.29 -14.66
C ALA A 348 -29.23 -0.16 -13.95
N LEU A 349 -28.63 -1.27 -13.48
CA LEU A 349 -27.27 -1.26 -12.92
C LEU A 349 -26.21 -0.79 -13.92
N GLN A 350 -26.36 -1.16 -15.21
CA GLN A 350 -25.41 -0.85 -16.27
C GLN A 350 -25.71 0.50 -16.93
N GLN A 351 -26.97 0.82 -17.16
CA GLN A 351 -27.36 2.02 -17.91
C GLN A 351 -26.99 3.31 -17.18
N LYS A 352 -26.44 4.26 -17.94
CA LYS A 352 -26.12 5.59 -17.43
C LYS A 352 -27.39 6.44 -17.28
N CYS A 353 -27.57 7.06 -16.12
CA CYS A 353 -28.56 8.11 -15.92
C CYS A 353 -28.12 9.43 -16.60
N THR A 354 -28.95 10.47 -16.53
CA THR A 354 -28.69 11.81 -17.11
C THR A 354 -27.42 12.51 -16.60
N GLY A 355 -26.80 11.99 -15.52
CA GLY A 355 -25.50 12.45 -15.01
C GLY A 355 -24.29 11.63 -15.46
N GLY A 356 -24.47 10.63 -16.35
CA GLY A 356 -23.40 9.73 -16.80
C GLY A 356 -22.99 8.65 -15.78
N TRP A 357 -23.76 8.48 -14.70
CA TRP A 357 -23.53 7.48 -13.66
C TRP A 357 -24.41 6.27 -13.89
N THR A 358 -23.88 5.07 -13.69
CA THR A 358 -24.68 3.83 -13.75
C THR A 358 -25.37 3.54 -12.42
N GLY A 359 -26.34 2.62 -12.38
CA GLY A 359 -26.96 2.16 -11.13
C GLY A 359 -25.93 1.65 -10.12
N LEU A 360 -24.88 0.94 -10.55
CA LEU A 360 -23.78 0.52 -9.67
C LEU A 360 -23.08 1.72 -8.99
N HIS A 361 -22.74 2.77 -9.75
CA HIS A 361 -22.11 3.97 -9.19
C HIS A 361 -22.97 4.61 -8.11
N LEU A 362 -24.30 4.59 -8.32
CA LEU A 362 -25.28 5.14 -7.41
C LEU A 362 -25.42 4.27 -6.15
N MET A 363 -25.43 2.94 -6.28
CA MET A 363 -25.42 2.03 -5.13
C MET A 363 -24.16 2.20 -4.30
N ALA A 364 -22.98 2.16 -4.92
CA ALA A 364 -21.72 2.30 -4.21
C ALA A 364 -21.69 3.56 -3.35
N ARG A 365 -22.17 4.69 -3.89
CA ARG A 365 -22.15 5.98 -3.21
C ARG A 365 -23.27 6.18 -2.18
N TYR A 366 -24.51 5.84 -2.52
CA TYR A 366 -25.69 6.22 -1.73
C TYR A 366 -26.36 5.06 -1.01
N ALA A 367 -26.16 3.83 -1.47
CA ALA A 367 -26.77 2.63 -0.89
C ALA A 367 -25.74 1.49 -0.77
N PRO A 368 -24.62 1.70 -0.05
CA PRO A 368 -23.54 0.71 0.06
C PRO A 368 -24.05 -0.62 0.64
N ASP A 369 -24.97 -0.59 1.60
CA ASP A 369 -25.60 -1.81 2.15
C ASP A 369 -26.36 -2.61 1.10
N ALA A 370 -27.06 -1.94 0.19
CA ALA A 370 -27.75 -2.61 -0.91
C ALA A 370 -26.73 -3.26 -1.86
N LEU A 371 -25.59 -2.61 -2.10
CA LEU A 371 -24.52 -3.18 -2.93
C LEU A 371 -23.88 -4.39 -2.25
N THR A 372 -23.65 -4.32 -0.94
CA THR A 372 -23.13 -5.44 -0.14
C THR A 372 -24.04 -6.65 -0.25
N ARG A 373 -25.35 -6.45 -0.06
CA ARG A 373 -26.35 -7.53 -0.23
C ARG A 373 -26.33 -8.10 -1.63
N LEU A 374 -26.29 -7.24 -2.66
CA LEU A 374 -26.23 -7.68 -4.05
C LEU A 374 -25.00 -8.56 -4.29
N MET A 375 -23.81 -8.15 -3.80
CA MET A 375 -22.57 -8.92 -3.97
C MET A 375 -22.60 -10.24 -3.20
N ALA A 376 -23.16 -10.25 -2.00
CA ALA A 376 -23.28 -11.46 -1.17
C ALA A 376 -24.27 -12.48 -1.74
N GLN A 377 -25.31 -11.99 -2.43
CA GLN A 377 -26.36 -12.82 -3.05
C GLN A 377 -26.06 -13.16 -4.51
N LEU A 378 -24.90 -12.78 -5.04
CA LEU A 378 -24.57 -13.08 -6.43
C LEU A 378 -24.62 -14.60 -6.65
N PRO A 379 -25.54 -15.08 -7.50
CA PRO A 379 -25.88 -16.49 -7.60
C PRO A 379 -24.68 -17.31 -8.09
N HIS A 380 -24.48 -18.49 -7.51
CA HIS A 380 -23.54 -19.46 -8.07
C HIS A 380 -24.11 -20.12 -9.34
N ASP A 381 -25.44 -20.24 -9.43
CA ASP A 381 -26.15 -20.86 -10.55
C ASP A 381 -26.07 -20.04 -11.86
N GLU A 382 -26.32 -20.75 -12.97
CA GLU A 382 -26.24 -20.27 -14.36
C GLU A 382 -27.63 -20.06 -15.00
N SER A 383 -28.64 -19.60 -14.25
CA SER A 383 -29.89 -19.20 -14.91
C SER A 383 -29.63 -18.04 -15.89
N ALA A 384 -30.43 -17.92 -16.94
CA ALA A 384 -30.23 -16.88 -17.96
C ALA A 384 -30.26 -15.46 -17.35
N GLU A 385 -31.15 -15.24 -16.37
CA GLU A 385 -31.29 -13.98 -15.64
C GLU A 385 -30.08 -13.70 -14.73
N ASP A 386 -29.50 -14.74 -14.13
CA ASP A 386 -28.29 -14.63 -13.30
C ASP A 386 -27.06 -14.28 -14.14
N LEU A 387 -26.95 -14.87 -15.33
CA LEU A 387 -25.90 -14.57 -16.29
C LEU A 387 -26.03 -13.14 -16.81
N GLU A 388 -27.26 -12.69 -17.09
CA GLU A 388 -27.52 -11.30 -17.48
C GLU A 388 -27.15 -10.31 -16.36
N LEU A 389 -27.53 -10.61 -15.12
CA LEU A 389 -27.14 -9.80 -13.96
C LEU A 389 -25.62 -9.71 -13.82
N LYS A 390 -24.90 -10.85 -13.88
CA LYS A 390 -23.42 -10.90 -13.82
C LYS A 390 -22.79 -10.10 -14.96
N LYS A 391 -23.29 -10.23 -16.19
CA LYS A 391 -22.79 -9.51 -17.36
C LYS A 391 -22.97 -7.99 -17.20
N ASN A 392 -24.17 -7.56 -16.84
CA ASN A 392 -24.49 -6.14 -16.69
C ASN A 392 -23.75 -5.53 -15.49
N LEU A 393 -23.58 -6.29 -14.40
CA LEU A 393 -22.75 -5.90 -13.27
C LEU A 393 -21.28 -5.74 -13.68
N THR A 394 -20.71 -6.70 -14.38
CA THR A 394 -19.32 -6.65 -14.87
C THR A 394 -19.11 -5.41 -15.74
N SER A 395 -20.03 -5.16 -16.67
CA SER A 395 -20.01 -3.95 -17.49
C SER A 395 -20.10 -2.69 -16.64
N ALA A 396 -21.03 -2.63 -15.68
CA ALA A 396 -21.19 -1.48 -14.77
C ALA A 396 -19.94 -1.22 -13.91
N LEU A 397 -19.24 -2.28 -13.51
CA LEU A 397 -17.98 -2.19 -12.75
C LEU A 397 -16.86 -1.59 -13.60
N CYS A 398 -16.83 -1.87 -14.90
CA CYS A 398 -15.85 -1.29 -15.84
C CYS A 398 -16.22 0.11 -16.34
N GLU A 399 -17.50 0.49 -16.26
CA GLU A 399 -17.95 1.81 -16.70
C GLU A 399 -17.31 2.94 -15.90
N LYS A 400 -17.04 4.05 -16.58
CA LYS A 400 -16.50 5.27 -15.97
C LYS A 400 -17.59 6.33 -15.84
N THR A 401 -17.59 7.03 -14.71
CA THR A 401 -18.30 8.31 -14.50
C THR A 401 -17.73 9.41 -15.42
N PRO A 402 -18.40 10.57 -15.55
CA PRO A 402 -17.84 11.72 -16.26
C PRO A 402 -16.49 12.19 -15.70
N LYS A 403 -16.23 11.95 -14.41
CA LYS A 403 -14.95 12.24 -13.75
C LYS A 403 -13.90 11.14 -13.96
N GLN A 404 -14.11 10.24 -14.92
CA GLN A 404 -13.24 9.11 -15.24
C GLN A 404 -13.05 8.09 -14.11
N THR A 405 -13.83 8.18 -13.04
CA THR A 405 -13.83 7.21 -11.93
C THR A 405 -14.59 5.95 -12.34
N MET A 406 -13.94 4.79 -12.25
CA MET A 406 -14.52 3.49 -12.60
C MET A 406 -15.46 2.98 -11.49
N GLY A 407 -16.54 2.28 -11.86
CA GLY A 407 -17.50 1.68 -10.90
C GLY A 407 -16.83 0.76 -9.88
N PHE A 408 -15.86 -0.04 -10.32
CA PHE A 408 -15.04 -0.90 -9.45
C PHE A 408 -14.30 -0.11 -8.36
N TYR A 409 -13.73 1.04 -8.72
CA TYR A 409 -13.02 1.90 -7.79
C TYR A 409 -13.98 2.63 -6.83
N MET A 410 -15.18 2.98 -7.30
CA MET A 410 -16.23 3.53 -6.43
C MET A 410 -16.69 2.53 -5.37
N ALA A 411 -16.81 1.24 -5.71
CA ALA A 411 -17.11 0.20 -4.73
C ALA A 411 -16.04 0.14 -3.63
N PHE A 412 -14.76 0.21 -4.00
CA PHE A 412 -13.66 0.28 -3.02
C PHE A 412 -13.77 1.51 -2.10
N LEU A 413 -14.06 2.69 -2.66
CA LEU A 413 -14.08 3.95 -1.90
C LEU A 413 -15.29 4.09 -0.97
N TYR A 414 -16.47 3.67 -1.42
CA TYR A 414 -17.73 4.00 -0.76
C TYR A 414 -18.48 2.78 -0.20
N ALA A 415 -18.13 1.56 -0.63
CA ALA A 415 -18.78 0.32 -0.21
C ALA A 415 -17.75 -0.79 0.08
N PRO A 416 -16.87 -0.62 1.09
CA PRO A 416 -15.75 -1.55 1.36
C PRO A 416 -16.19 -2.99 1.66
N ASP A 417 -17.35 -3.18 2.29
CA ASP A 417 -17.89 -4.52 2.56
C ASP A 417 -18.33 -5.21 1.25
N ALA A 418 -19.04 -4.48 0.38
CA ALA A 418 -19.39 -4.97 -0.94
C ALA A 418 -18.15 -5.29 -1.78
N PHE A 419 -17.11 -4.45 -1.70
CA PHE A 419 -15.83 -4.69 -2.35
C PHE A 419 -15.18 -5.98 -1.86
N THR A 420 -15.24 -6.28 -0.56
CA THR A 420 -14.71 -7.53 0.01
C THR A 420 -15.45 -8.74 -0.54
N HIS A 421 -16.79 -8.71 -0.58
CA HIS A 421 -17.58 -9.77 -1.22
C HIS A 421 -17.24 -9.92 -2.70
N LEU A 422 -17.05 -8.81 -3.41
CA LEU A 422 -16.67 -8.79 -4.81
C LEU A 422 -15.31 -9.50 -5.01
N LEU A 423 -14.29 -9.20 -4.20
CA LEU A 423 -12.98 -9.88 -4.26
C LEU A 423 -13.08 -11.41 -4.07
N THR A 424 -13.96 -11.87 -3.17
CA THR A 424 -14.14 -13.30 -2.89
C THR A 424 -14.94 -14.03 -3.99
N ASN A 425 -15.61 -13.29 -4.87
CA ASN A 425 -16.45 -13.85 -5.90
C ASN A 425 -15.63 -14.28 -7.13
N LYS A 426 -15.49 -15.59 -7.31
CA LYS A 426 -14.73 -16.22 -8.42
C LYS A 426 -15.54 -16.35 -9.71
N ASN A 427 -16.83 -16.05 -9.68
CA ASN A 427 -17.76 -16.24 -10.80
C ASN A 427 -17.91 -15.00 -11.68
N ILE A 428 -17.31 -13.86 -11.28
CA ILE A 428 -17.23 -12.66 -12.11
C ILE A 428 -15.89 -12.67 -12.84
N LEU A 429 -15.97 -12.59 -14.18
CA LEU A 429 -14.82 -12.51 -15.06
C LEU A 429 -14.91 -11.25 -15.91
N PHE A 430 -13.79 -10.52 -15.98
CA PHE A 430 -13.66 -9.28 -16.70
C PHE A 430 -13.00 -9.55 -18.06
N PRO A 431 -13.74 -9.42 -19.18
CA PRO A 431 -13.15 -9.55 -20.50
C PRO A 431 -12.23 -8.36 -20.80
N MET A 432 -10.97 -8.65 -21.05
CA MET A 432 -9.92 -7.69 -21.40
C MET A 432 -9.24 -8.12 -22.71
N SER A 433 -8.52 -7.22 -23.35
CA SER A 433 -7.61 -7.55 -24.45
C SER A 433 -6.17 -7.51 -23.95
N ASP A 434 -5.39 -8.53 -24.25
CA ASP A 434 -3.95 -8.49 -23.99
C ASP A 434 -3.19 -7.63 -25.00
N ILE A 435 -1.89 -7.43 -24.78
CA ILE A 435 -1.00 -6.69 -25.70
C ILE A 435 -0.95 -7.26 -27.14
N TYR A 436 -1.42 -8.48 -27.36
CA TYR A 436 -1.51 -9.14 -28.66
C TYR A 436 -2.92 -9.09 -29.26
N GLY A 437 -3.86 -8.39 -28.61
CA GLY A 437 -5.26 -8.31 -29.02
C GLY A 437 -6.07 -9.58 -28.76
N ARG A 438 -5.54 -10.53 -27.98
CA ARG A 438 -6.26 -11.76 -27.60
C ARG A 438 -7.18 -11.47 -26.41
N SER A 439 -8.32 -12.14 -26.37
CA SER A 439 -9.25 -12.02 -25.25
C SER A 439 -8.69 -12.74 -24.02
N VAL A 440 -8.52 -12.00 -22.92
CA VAL A 440 -8.08 -12.51 -21.62
C VAL A 440 -9.15 -12.17 -20.59
N TYR A 441 -9.44 -13.11 -19.70
CA TYR A 441 -10.41 -12.92 -18.63
C TYR A 441 -9.69 -12.74 -17.30
N LEU A 442 -9.85 -11.57 -16.69
CA LEU A 442 -9.38 -11.32 -15.33
C LEU A 442 -10.44 -11.76 -14.33
N THR A 443 -10.02 -12.44 -13.26
CA THR A 443 -10.83 -12.61 -12.05
C THR A 443 -11.04 -11.28 -11.36
N THR A 444 -11.96 -11.23 -10.40
CA THR A 444 -12.23 -10.03 -9.63
C THR A 444 -11.02 -9.46 -8.89
N ILE A 445 -10.18 -10.33 -8.31
CA ILE A 445 -8.94 -9.90 -7.64
C ILE A 445 -7.92 -9.37 -8.64
N GLU A 446 -7.75 -10.05 -9.78
CA GLU A 446 -6.83 -9.60 -10.84
C GLU A 446 -7.26 -8.23 -11.39
N GLN A 447 -8.56 -8.03 -11.62
CA GLN A 447 -9.12 -6.74 -12.03
C GLN A 447 -8.91 -5.68 -10.95
N ALA A 448 -9.07 -6.03 -9.66
CA ALA A 448 -8.83 -5.11 -8.56
C ALA A 448 -7.39 -4.61 -8.52
N ILE A 449 -6.42 -5.50 -8.76
CA ILE A 449 -5.00 -5.14 -8.85
C ILE A 449 -4.75 -4.24 -10.06
N ALA A 450 -5.34 -4.54 -11.22
CA ALA A 450 -5.26 -3.69 -12.40
C ALA A 450 -5.79 -2.27 -12.13
N VAL A 451 -6.93 -2.15 -11.44
CA VAL A 451 -7.54 -0.87 -11.05
C VAL A 451 -6.66 -0.13 -10.02
N ALA A 452 -6.07 -0.84 -9.06
CA ALA A 452 -5.15 -0.25 -8.09
C ALA A 452 -3.92 0.36 -8.77
N TYR A 453 -3.33 -0.35 -9.75
CA TYR A 453 -2.24 0.19 -10.57
C TYR A 453 -2.67 1.40 -11.39
N ALA A 454 -3.79 1.32 -12.11
CA ALA A 454 -4.29 2.41 -12.97
C ALA A 454 -4.55 3.72 -12.20
N ASN A 455 -4.84 3.63 -10.89
CA ASN A 455 -5.03 4.78 -10.01
C ASN A 455 -3.81 5.05 -9.10
N ASN A 456 -2.70 4.32 -9.27
CA ASN A 456 -1.51 4.36 -8.41
C ASN A 456 -1.84 4.29 -6.90
N ASN A 457 -2.77 3.40 -6.53
CA ASN A 457 -3.34 3.34 -5.19
C ASN A 457 -2.79 2.15 -4.39
N SER A 458 -1.70 2.40 -3.65
CA SER A 458 -1.08 1.40 -2.76
C SER A 458 -2.00 0.92 -1.63
N ALA A 459 -2.89 1.77 -1.11
CA ALA A 459 -3.79 1.38 -0.02
C ALA A 459 -4.84 0.36 -0.50
N MET A 460 -5.36 0.54 -1.71
CA MET A 460 -6.24 -0.45 -2.37
C MET A 460 -5.49 -1.77 -2.58
N PHE A 461 -4.24 -1.73 -3.08
CA PHE A 461 -3.42 -2.93 -3.25
C PHE A 461 -3.19 -3.67 -1.94
N GLN A 462 -2.89 -2.95 -0.85
CA GLN A 462 -2.73 -3.53 0.49
C GLN A 462 -3.98 -4.25 0.99
N ASN A 463 -5.16 -3.67 0.78
CA ASN A 463 -6.43 -4.28 1.15
C ASN A 463 -6.68 -5.57 0.33
N ILE A 464 -6.50 -5.50 -0.99
CA ILE A 464 -6.61 -6.67 -1.89
C ILE A 464 -5.64 -7.77 -1.46
N PHE A 465 -4.38 -7.41 -1.17
CA PHE A 465 -3.36 -8.38 -0.78
C PHE A 465 -3.65 -9.03 0.58
N SER A 466 -4.21 -8.26 1.52
CA SER A 466 -4.66 -8.80 2.81
C SER A 466 -5.77 -9.84 2.61
N GLN A 467 -6.66 -9.62 1.64
CA GLN A 467 -7.70 -10.59 1.29
C GLN A 467 -7.13 -11.84 0.61
N LEU A 468 -6.20 -11.68 -0.33
CA LEU A 468 -5.47 -12.81 -0.95
C LEU A 468 -4.79 -13.71 0.09
N LYS A 469 -4.16 -13.11 1.11
CA LYS A 469 -3.55 -13.85 2.23
C LYS A 469 -4.57 -14.64 3.04
N LYS A 470 -5.74 -14.06 3.33
CA LYS A 470 -6.83 -14.76 4.05
C LYS A 470 -7.35 -15.97 3.27
N GLU A 471 -7.38 -15.89 1.95
CA GLU A 471 -7.84 -16.97 1.06
C GLU A 471 -6.74 -17.99 0.72
N ASN A 472 -5.53 -17.82 1.26
CA ASN A 472 -4.35 -18.63 0.92
C ASN A 472 -4.09 -18.71 -0.59
N ASN A 473 -4.30 -17.59 -1.29
CA ASN A 473 -4.12 -17.47 -2.74
C ASN A 473 -2.88 -16.60 -3.04
N PRO A 474 -1.71 -17.20 -3.33
CA PRO A 474 -0.50 -16.43 -3.56
C PRO A 474 -0.58 -15.65 -4.89
N LEU A 475 -0.14 -14.39 -4.87
CA LEU A 475 0.01 -13.61 -6.09
C LEU A 475 1.24 -14.11 -6.86
N THR A 476 1.04 -14.95 -7.88
CA THR A 476 2.15 -15.59 -8.64
C THR A 476 2.71 -14.71 -9.75
N ALA A 477 3.92 -15.02 -10.24
CA ALA A 477 4.51 -14.36 -11.41
C ALA A 477 3.60 -14.43 -12.65
N GLN A 478 2.94 -15.57 -12.89
CA GLN A 478 2.01 -15.74 -14.01
C GLN A 478 0.79 -14.83 -13.87
N THR A 479 0.24 -14.69 -12.66
CA THR A 479 -0.88 -13.77 -12.39
C THR A 479 -0.47 -12.32 -12.61
N ILE A 480 0.71 -11.91 -12.12
CA ILE A 480 1.26 -10.56 -12.33
C ILE A 480 1.40 -10.28 -13.83
N GLN A 481 1.99 -11.22 -14.58
CA GLN A 481 2.17 -11.09 -16.02
C GLN A 481 0.82 -11.00 -16.74
N LYS A 482 -0.14 -11.87 -16.39
CA LYS A 482 -1.50 -11.86 -16.93
C LYS A 482 -2.19 -10.50 -16.73
N ILE A 483 -2.04 -9.89 -15.56
CA ILE A 483 -2.59 -8.55 -15.29
C ILE A 483 -1.84 -7.49 -16.12
N ALA A 484 -0.52 -7.52 -16.11
CA ALA A 484 0.31 -6.57 -16.85
C ALA A 484 0.04 -6.61 -18.36
N ASP A 485 -0.21 -7.79 -18.92
CA ASP A 485 -0.55 -8.00 -20.34
C ASP A 485 -1.84 -7.28 -20.76
N THR A 486 -2.72 -6.89 -19.82
CA THR A 486 -3.93 -6.11 -20.16
C THR A 486 -3.68 -4.62 -20.42
N PHE A 487 -2.45 -4.15 -20.23
CA PHE A 487 -2.06 -2.76 -20.46
C PHE A 487 -1.22 -2.65 -21.74
N ALA A 488 -1.54 -1.69 -22.61
CA ALA A 488 -0.78 -1.43 -23.82
C ALA A 488 0.68 -1.02 -23.53
N TYR A 489 1.59 -1.23 -24.48
CA TYR A 489 2.97 -0.74 -24.38
C TYR A 489 3.01 0.80 -24.30
N PRO A 490 3.84 1.42 -23.43
CA PRO A 490 4.84 0.83 -22.53
C PRO A 490 4.31 0.43 -21.14
N HIS A 491 3.03 0.68 -20.86
CA HIS A 491 2.41 0.51 -19.54
C HIS A 491 2.39 -0.92 -19.03
N HIS A 492 2.47 -1.91 -19.92
CA HIS A 492 2.69 -3.31 -19.58
C HIS A 492 3.84 -3.51 -18.58
N SER A 493 5.04 -3.07 -18.97
CA SER A 493 6.26 -3.25 -18.17
C SER A 493 6.19 -2.50 -16.84
N GLN A 494 5.59 -1.30 -16.87
CA GLN A 494 5.37 -0.47 -15.68
C GLN A 494 4.38 -1.10 -14.71
N ALA A 495 3.32 -1.76 -15.21
CA ALA A 495 2.35 -2.46 -14.38
C ALA A 495 3.00 -3.62 -13.64
N SER A 496 3.73 -4.48 -14.36
CA SER A 496 4.45 -5.61 -13.76
C SER A 496 5.45 -5.13 -12.69
N GLN A 497 6.27 -4.12 -13.01
CA GLN A 497 7.21 -3.54 -12.05
C GLN A 497 6.52 -2.93 -10.83
N TRP A 498 5.45 -2.17 -11.02
CA TRP A 498 4.72 -1.55 -9.91
C TRP A 498 4.10 -2.61 -9.00
N ILE A 499 3.44 -3.64 -9.56
CA ILE A 499 2.83 -4.72 -8.78
C ILE A 499 3.91 -5.46 -7.97
N THR A 500 5.04 -5.80 -8.59
CA THR A 500 6.16 -6.46 -7.90
C THR A 500 6.74 -5.58 -6.80
N GLN A 501 6.86 -4.26 -7.01
CA GLN A 501 7.32 -3.33 -5.97
C GLN A 501 6.33 -3.19 -4.80
N GLN A 502 5.01 -3.24 -5.06
CA GLN A 502 4.04 -3.26 -3.97
C GLN A 502 4.09 -4.59 -3.21
N LEU A 503 4.21 -5.71 -3.94
CA LEU A 503 4.36 -7.03 -3.34
C LEU A 503 5.62 -7.12 -2.49
N LEU A 504 6.75 -6.58 -2.97
CA LEU A 504 8.01 -6.50 -2.24
C LEU A 504 7.85 -5.85 -0.85
N LYS A 505 6.99 -4.82 -0.73
CA LYS A 505 6.76 -4.13 0.55
C LYS A 505 5.88 -4.93 1.52
N LEU A 506 5.01 -5.81 1.01
CA LEU A 506 3.98 -6.50 1.80
C LEU A 506 4.30 -7.98 2.05
N ASP A 507 5.03 -8.59 1.13
CA ASP A 507 5.48 -9.97 1.16
C ASP A 507 6.74 -10.14 0.30
N PRO A 508 7.90 -9.75 0.85
CA PRO A 508 9.16 -9.86 0.13
C PRO A 508 9.53 -11.32 -0.22
N GLN A 509 9.01 -12.30 0.54
CA GLN A 509 9.25 -13.72 0.27
C GLN A 509 8.51 -14.17 -1.00
N GLN A 510 7.22 -13.83 -1.13
CA GLN A 510 6.48 -14.12 -2.36
C GLN A 510 7.04 -13.35 -3.56
N ALA A 511 7.48 -12.09 -3.37
CA ALA A 511 8.15 -11.32 -4.42
C ALA A 511 9.44 -12.01 -4.89
N LEU A 512 10.27 -12.48 -3.96
CA LEU A 512 11.49 -13.23 -4.27
C LEU A 512 11.20 -14.52 -5.05
N VAL A 513 10.20 -15.29 -4.62
CA VAL A 513 9.77 -16.52 -5.32
C VAL A 513 9.34 -16.19 -6.75
N ASN A 514 8.50 -15.18 -6.94
CA ASN A 514 8.02 -14.77 -8.27
C ASN A 514 9.16 -14.31 -9.17
N GLU A 515 10.13 -13.58 -8.63
CA GLU A 515 11.25 -13.07 -9.40
C GLU A 515 12.17 -14.21 -9.83
N LEU A 516 12.47 -15.17 -8.95
CA LEU A 516 13.26 -16.36 -9.30
C LEU A 516 12.59 -17.23 -10.37
N GLN A 517 11.25 -17.29 -10.41
CA GLN A 517 10.51 -18.03 -11.44
C GLN A 517 10.70 -17.47 -12.85
N GLN A 518 11.10 -16.20 -12.98
CA GLN A 518 11.41 -15.59 -14.28
C GLN A 518 12.76 -16.05 -14.85
N SER A 519 13.57 -16.81 -14.09
CA SER A 519 14.83 -17.40 -14.53
C SER A 519 15.75 -16.37 -15.20
N TYR A 520 16.03 -16.49 -16.50
CA TYR A 520 16.94 -15.59 -17.22
C TYR A 520 16.51 -14.11 -17.22
N CYS A 521 15.21 -13.84 -17.11
CA CYS A 521 14.63 -12.50 -17.14
C CYS A 521 14.52 -11.84 -15.76
N ALA A 522 14.87 -12.56 -14.69
CA ALA A 522 14.77 -12.04 -13.33
C ALA A 522 15.66 -10.80 -13.12
N ASN A 523 15.10 -9.78 -12.49
CA ASN A 523 15.73 -8.51 -12.16
C ASN A 523 16.63 -8.65 -10.93
N PRO A 524 17.95 -8.52 -11.08
CA PRO A 524 18.89 -8.68 -9.97
C PRO A 524 18.61 -7.72 -8.81
N ASN A 525 18.15 -6.49 -9.09
CA ASN A 525 17.89 -5.49 -8.06
C ASN A 525 16.71 -5.90 -7.16
N ILE A 526 15.63 -6.41 -7.75
CA ILE A 526 14.46 -6.88 -6.97
C ILE A 526 14.86 -8.08 -6.10
N LEU A 527 15.63 -9.02 -6.64
CA LEU A 527 16.13 -10.18 -5.87
C LEU A 527 16.97 -9.73 -4.67
N LEU A 528 17.86 -8.77 -4.88
CA LEU A 528 18.74 -8.25 -3.83
C LEU A 528 17.97 -7.42 -2.81
N GLU A 529 17.08 -6.53 -3.24
CA GLU A 529 16.24 -5.74 -2.33
C GLU A 529 15.33 -6.64 -1.50
N SER A 530 14.69 -7.64 -2.14
CA SER A 530 13.90 -8.67 -1.44
C SER A 530 14.78 -9.33 -0.39
N PHE A 531 15.92 -9.87 -0.79
CA PHE A 531 16.80 -10.62 0.08
C PHE A 531 17.40 -9.81 1.25
N LEU A 532 17.69 -8.53 1.03
CA LEU A 532 18.32 -7.68 2.05
C LEU A 532 17.33 -7.30 3.16
N GLN A 533 16.03 -7.21 2.87
CA GLN A 533 15.00 -7.03 3.90
C GLN A 533 15.00 -8.24 4.87
N LEU A 534 14.99 -8.00 6.18
CA LEU A 534 15.30 -9.00 7.22
C LEU A 534 14.19 -10.08 7.35
N GLY A 535 14.57 -11.34 7.62
CA GLY A 535 13.66 -12.33 8.22
C GLY A 535 13.20 -13.54 7.38
N PHE A 536 13.78 -13.83 6.22
CA PHE A 536 13.34 -14.98 5.42
C PHE A 536 13.64 -16.32 6.07
N ASN A 537 12.66 -17.22 5.97
CA ASN A 537 12.93 -18.64 6.13
C ASN A 537 13.52 -19.20 4.83
N LEU A 538 14.84 -19.18 4.73
CA LEU A 538 15.57 -19.71 3.58
C LEU A 538 15.41 -21.24 3.39
N GLN A 539 14.89 -21.94 4.41
CA GLN A 539 14.59 -23.37 4.35
C GLN A 539 13.19 -23.67 3.75
N THR A 540 12.39 -22.64 3.42
CA THR A 540 11.11 -22.87 2.74
C THR A 540 11.33 -23.59 1.40
N PRO A 541 10.59 -24.66 1.08
CA PRO A 541 10.68 -25.32 -0.22
C PRO A 541 10.43 -24.34 -1.36
N TYR A 542 11.26 -24.36 -2.40
CA TYR A 542 11.05 -23.56 -3.59
C TYR A 542 10.00 -24.24 -4.50
N PRO A 543 8.99 -23.52 -5.02
CA PRO A 543 7.98 -24.11 -5.88
C PRO A 543 8.61 -24.80 -7.11
N SER A 544 8.15 -26.00 -7.42
CA SER A 544 8.59 -26.78 -8.59
C SER A 544 10.06 -27.19 -8.59
N SER A 545 10.71 -27.23 -7.42
CA SER A 545 12.06 -27.76 -7.25
C SER A 545 12.18 -28.59 -5.97
N SER A 546 13.15 -29.50 -5.94
CA SER A 546 13.58 -30.16 -4.69
C SER A 546 14.45 -29.24 -3.81
N LEU A 547 14.83 -28.07 -4.32
CA LEU A 547 15.64 -27.09 -3.60
C LEU A 547 14.81 -26.27 -2.61
N THR A 548 15.46 -25.83 -1.54
CA THR A 548 14.93 -24.75 -0.69
C THR A 548 15.07 -23.39 -1.38
N LEU A 549 14.38 -22.37 -0.88
CA LEU A 549 14.47 -21.00 -1.41
C LEU A 549 15.91 -20.47 -1.36
N GLY A 550 16.64 -20.74 -0.27
CA GLY A 550 18.05 -20.38 -0.13
C GLY A 550 18.95 -21.12 -1.12
N GLU A 551 18.70 -22.42 -1.33
CA GLU A 551 19.43 -23.23 -2.32
C GLU A 551 19.20 -22.74 -3.75
N HIS A 552 17.94 -22.45 -4.11
CA HIS A 552 17.60 -21.95 -5.43
C HIS A 552 18.22 -20.57 -5.69
N LEU A 553 18.23 -19.70 -4.68
CA LEU A 553 18.88 -18.40 -4.76
C LEU A 553 20.41 -18.51 -4.93
N ALA A 554 21.06 -19.47 -4.28
CA ALA A 554 22.47 -19.76 -4.48
C ALA A 554 22.77 -20.21 -5.93
N ALA A 555 21.94 -21.12 -6.46
CA ALA A 555 22.01 -21.57 -7.84
C ALA A 555 21.87 -20.42 -8.84
N TYR A 556 20.85 -19.58 -8.64
CA TYR A 556 20.61 -18.40 -9.46
C TYR A 556 21.80 -17.44 -9.42
N THR A 557 22.31 -17.13 -8.22
CA THR A 557 23.43 -16.21 -8.05
C THR A 557 24.67 -16.72 -8.76
N PHE A 558 24.95 -18.02 -8.71
CA PHE A 558 26.05 -18.61 -9.49
C PHE A 558 25.87 -18.33 -10.99
N SER A 559 24.68 -18.59 -11.53
CA SER A 559 24.40 -18.40 -12.97
C SER A 559 24.51 -16.94 -13.42
N LYS A 560 24.31 -15.98 -12.51
CA LYS A 560 24.34 -14.54 -12.78
C LYS A 560 25.54 -13.82 -12.17
N ARG A 561 26.52 -14.53 -11.62
CA ARG A 561 27.63 -13.96 -10.83
C ARG A 561 28.43 -12.86 -11.55
N ALA A 562 28.49 -12.88 -12.88
CA ALA A 562 29.15 -11.84 -13.68
C ALA A 562 28.43 -10.48 -13.64
N TRP A 563 27.14 -10.46 -13.30
CA TRP A 563 26.26 -9.28 -13.31
C TRP A 563 25.94 -8.76 -11.91
N ILE A 564 26.35 -9.49 -10.86
CA ILE A 564 26.09 -9.13 -9.47
C ILE A 564 27.38 -8.59 -8.86
N PRO A 565 27.40 -7.33 -8.37
CA PRO A 565 28.53 -6.76 -7.64
C PRO A 565 29.05 -7.70 -6.54
N SER A 566 30.38 -7.86 -6.44
CA SER A 566 30.99 -8.79 -5.48
C SER A 566 30.60 -8.52 -4.02
N GLN A 567 30.38 -7.26 -3.65
CA GLN A 567 29.91 -6.88 -2.30
C GLN A 567 28.52 -7.47 -2.00
N GLN A 568 27.64 -7.53 -2.99
CA GLN A 568 26.29 -8.07 -2.84
C GLN A 568 26.31 -9.61 -2.77
N ILE A 569 27.18 -10.26 -3.54
CA ILE A 569 27.43 -11.71 -3.42
C ILE A 569 27.90 -12.03 -1.98
N GLN A 570 28.84 -11.26 -1.43
CA GLN A 570 29.30 -11.47 -0.05
C GLN A 570 28.20 -11.28 0.99
N ALA A 571 27.35 -10.25 0.83
CA ALA A 571 26.20 -10.03 1.69
C ALA A 571 25.21 -11.20 1.61
N LEU A 572 24.95 -11.71 0.41
CA LEU A 572 24.11 -12.87 0.16
C LEU A 572 24.62 -14.11 0.92
N PHE A 573 25.89 -14.48 0.71
CA PHE A 573 26.49 -15.66 1.32
C PHE A 573 26.56 -15.59 2.84
N SER A 574 26.64 -14.39 3.42
CA SER A 574 26.60 -14.22 4.88
C SER A 574 25.28 -14.73 5.48
N LYS A 575 24.17 -14.59 4.76
CA LYS A 575 22.84 -15.06 5.17
C LYS A 575 22.59 -16.51 4.72
N LEU A 576 23.09 -16.92 3.55
CA LEU A 576 22.96 -18.31 3.08
C LEU A 576 23.77 -19.33 3.89
N ARG A 577 24.73 -18.87 4.69
CA ARG A 577 25.61 -19.71 5.53
C ARG A 577 24.84 -20.76 6.33
N SER A 578 23.69 -20.42 6.91
CA SER A 578 22.93 -21.34 7.77
C SER A 578 22.14 -22.41 7.00
N VAL A 579 22.04 -22.30 5.67
CA VAL A 579 21.25 -23.21 4.84
C VAL A 579 22.09 -24.02 3.84
N LEU A 580 23.33 -23.62 3.58
CA LEU A 580 24.24 -24.29 2.64
C LEU A 580 25.16 -25.31 3.35
N ASP A 581 24.61 -26.45 3.74
CA ASP A 581 25.41 -27.61 4.15
C ASP A 581 25.90 -28.43 2.93
N GLU A 582 26.73 -29.45 3.17
CA GLU A 582 27.27 -30.30 2.10
C GLU A 582 26.17 -30.96 1.25
N LYS A 583 25.07 -31.40 1.89
CA LYS A 583 23.94 -32.02 1.19
C LYS A 583 23.19 -30.99 0.34
N ALA A 584 23.00 -29.78 0.83
CA ALA A 584 22.39 -28.66 0.11
C ALA A 584 23.24 -28.27 -1.10
N ILE A 585 24.56 -28.14 -0.93
CA ILE A 585 25.50 -27.84 -2.02
C ILE A 585 25.45 -28.93 -3.10
N GLN A 586 25.41 -30.20 -2.69
CA GLN A 586 25.24 -31.31 -3.61
C GLN A 586 23.91 -31.22 -4.38
N ARG A 587 22.78 -31.01 -3.67
CA ARG A 587 21.46 -30.84 -4.30
C ARG A 587 21.46 -29.72 -5.33
N ILE A 588 22.06 -28.57 -5.01
CA ILE A 588 22.15 -27.43 -5.94
C ILE A 588 22.93 -27.85 -7.19
N ALA A 589 24.09 -28.47 -7.02
CA ALA A 589 24.93 -28.88 -8.13
C ALA A 589 24.25 -29.89 -9.05
N ASP A 590 23.43 -30.79 -8.50
CA ASP A 590 22.68 -31.79 -9.24
C ASP A 590 21.56 -31.18 -10.12
N THR A 591 21.20 -29.90 -9.90
CA THR A 591 20.25 -29.19 -10.78
C THR A 591 20.86 -28.72 -12.11
N PHE A 592 22.18 -28.78 -12.26
CA PHE A 592 22.87 -28.38 -13.49
C PHE A 592 23.05 -29.60 -14.39
N PRO A 593 22.48 -29.62 -15.61
CA PRO A 593 22.51 -30.78 -16.49
C PRO A 593 23.92 -31.13 -17.00
N ASP A 594 24.83 -30.14 -16.99
CA ASP A 594 26.24 -30.36 -17.27
C ASP A 594 27.01 -30.63 -15.97
N SER A 595 27.58 -31.83 -15.87
CA SER A 595 28.43 -32.25 -14.76
C SER A 595 29.66 -31.34 -14.56
N ALA A 596 30.10 -30.61 -15.58
CA ALA A 596 31.16 -29.60 -15.45
C ALA A 596 30.65 -28.34 -14.74
N ALA A 597 29.49 -27.81 -15.15
CA ALA A 597 28.87 -26.65 -14.52
C ALA A 597 28.47 -26.94 -13.05
N GLY A 598 27.94 -28.12 -12.77
CA GLY A 598 27.65 -28.55 -11.39
C GLY A 598 28.90 -28.63 -10.52
N ARG A 599 30.02 -29.12 -11.06
CA ARG A 599 31.32 -29.11 -10.37
C ARG A 599 31.83 -27.69 -10.15
N GLU A 600 31.82 -26.83 -11.17
CA GLU A 600 32.24 -25.44 -11.05
C GLU A 600 31.41 -24.69 -9.99
N LEU A 601 30.10 -24.94 -9.93
CA LEU A 601 29.22 -24.36 -8.92
C LEU A 601 29.63 -24.78 -7.51
N LYS A 602 29.88 -26.07 -7.26
CA LYS A 602 30.30 -26.54 -5.93
C LYS A 602 31.55 -25.81 -5.49
N VAL A 603 32.54 -25.78 -6.37
CA VAL A 603 33.81 -25.09 -6.17
C VAL A 603 33.59 -23.63 -5.82
N TRP A 604 32.77 -22.93 -6.60
CA TRP A 604 32.45 -21.54 -6.37
C TRP A 604 31.72 -21.31 -5.04
N ILE A 605 30.71 -22.11 -4.70
CA ILE A 605 29.99 -22.00 -3.41
C ILE A 605 30.96 -22.19 -2.25
N TYR A 606 31.81 -23.22 -2.30
CA TYR A 606 32.80 -23.45 -1.25
C TYR A 606 33.83 -22.32 -1.15
N GLN A 607 34.24 -21.73 -2.28
CA GLN A 607 35.11 -20.55 -2.30
C GLN A 607 34.43 -19.34 -1.61
N GLU A 608 33.16 -19.06 -1.89
CA GLU A 608 32.45 -17.95 -1.25
C GLU A 608 32.19 -18.18 0.24
N LEU A 609 31.85 -19.42 0.64
CA LEU A 609 31.66 -19.79 2.05
C LEU A 609 32.98 -19.66 2.83
N ILE A 610 34.08 -20.26 2.34
CA ILE A 610 35.36 -20.25 3.06
C ILE A 610 35.97 -18.86 3.17
N LYS A 611 35.83 -18.00 2.14
CA LYS A 611 36.21 -16.56 2.22
C LYS A 611 35.59 -15.89 3.44
N LYS A 612 34.32 -16.17 3.70
CA LYS A 612 33.58 -15.55 4.79
C LYS A 612 33.95 -16.15 6.14
N GLU A 613 34.12 -17.47 6.21
CA GLU A 613 34.50 -18.20 7.43
C GLU A 613 35.87 -17.76 7.95
N LEU A 614 36.88 -17.70 7.08
CA LEU A 614 38.24 -17.36 7.48
C LEU A 614 38.38 -15.92 7.99
N ALA A 615 37.42 -15.04 7.64
CA ALA A 615 37.34 -13.68 8.17
C ALA A 615 36.66 -13.59 9.56
N GLN A 616 35.98 -14.64 10.04
CA GLN A 616 35.27 -14.61 11.31
C GLN A 616 36.23 -14.70 12.52
N PRO A 617 35.81 -14.21 13.70
CA PRO A 617 36.50 -14.50 14.96
C PRO A 617 36.33 -15.96 15.40
N ASP A 618 35.16 -16.56 15.13
CA ASP A 618 34.85 -17.96 15.43
C ASP A 618 34.35 -18.68 14.15
N PRO A 619 35.27 -19.28 13.37
CA PRO A 619 34.95 -19.89 12.08
C PRO A 619 34.33 -21.27 12.24
N ASN A 620 33.41 -21.62 11.33
CA ASN A 620 32.87 -22.98 11.26
C ASN A 620 33.89 -23.93 10.62
N LYS A 621 34.54 -24.73 11.46
CA LYS A 621 35.57 -25.70 11.09
C LYS A 621 35.09 -26.69 10.02
N SER A 622 33.83 -27.11 10.08
CA SER A 622 33.27 -28.07 9.11
C SER A 622 33.26 -27.49 7.69
N ILE A 623 32.85 -26.22 7.55
CA ILE A 623 32.82 -25.54 6.26
C ILE A 623 34.24 -25.36 5.70
N ILE A 624 35.21 -25.00 6.56
CA ILE A 624 36.61 -24.86 6.15
C ILE A 624 37.14 -26.19 5.61
N LEU A 625 36.91 -27.28 6.35
CA LEU A 625 37.40 -28.61 5.98
C LEU A 625 36.73 -29.15 4.71
N ASN A 626 35.41 -28.99 4.58
CA ASN A 626 34.68 -29.42 3.39
C ASN A 626 35.11 -28.65 2.14
N ALA A 627 35.42 -27.36 2.26
CA ALA A 627 35.96 -26.55 1.18
C ALA A 627 37.38 -26.99 0.78
N LEU A 628 38.25 -27.29 1.75
CA LEU A 628 39.59 -27.83 1.47
C LEU A 628 39.52 -29.20 0.78
N ALA A 629 38.59 -30.06 1.20
CA ALA A 629 38.39 -31.39 0.64
C ALA A 629 37.91 -31.39 -0.82
N GLN A 630 37.48 -30.25 -1.37
CA GLN A 630 37.15 -30.14 -2.80
C GLN A 630 38.40 -30.18 -3.69
N GLY A 631 39.60 -29.95 -3.16
CA GLY A 631 40.86 -30.04 -3.90
C GLY A 631 41.41 -28.70 -4.39
N LYS A 632 42.50 -28.77 -5.17
CA LYS A 632 43.40 -27.64 -5.49
C LYS A 632 42.74 -26.40 -6.07
N HIS A 633 41.66 -26.58 -6.82
CA HIS A 633 40.93 -25.49 -7.46
C HIS A 633 40.12 -24.64 -6.46
N VAL A 634 39.78 -25.15 -5.26
CA VAL A 634 39.24 -24.33 -4.17
C VAL A 634 40.38 -23.74 -3.36
N TRP A 635 41.32 -24.56 -2.86
CA TRP A 635 42.24 -24.08 -1.84
C TRP A 635 43.46 -23.32 -2.36
N GLY A 636 43.85 -23.52 -3.63
CA GLY A 636 44.96 -22.82 -4.27
C GLY A 636 44.63 -21.41 -4.76
N GLN A 637 43.37 -20.99 -4.64
CA GLN A 637 42.92 -19.65 -5.02
C GLN A 637 43.47 -18.61 -4.06
N VAL A 638 43.97 -17.51 -4.62
CA VAL A 638 44.42 -16.33 -3.87
C VAL A 638 43.24 -15.36 -3.79
N PHE A 639 42.77 -15.05 -2.58
CA PHE A 639 41.68 -14.09 -2.41
C PHE A 639 42.22 -12.68 -2.27
N ASN A 640 42.08 -11.87 -3.33
CA ASN A 640 42.53 -10.48 -3.38
C ASN A 640 41.81 -9.53 -2.41
N THR A 641 40.77 -9.98 -1.71
CA THR A 641 39.89 -9.13 -0.88
C THR A 641 40.36 -8.96 0.56
N LEU A 642 41.42 -9.65 0.99
CA LEU A 642 42.05 -9.48 2.30
C LEU A 642 43.57 -9.42 2.13
N PRO A 643 44.14 -8.35 1.52
CA PRO A 643 45.58 -8.16 1.58
C PRO A 643 45.96 -7.97 3.05
N TYR A 644 46.69 -8.92 3.61
CA TYR A 644 47.35 -8.68 4.88
C TYR A 644 48.44 -7.66 4.59
N THR A 645 48.32 -6.46 5.16
CA THR A 645 49.37 -5.46 5.01
C THR A 645 50.54 -5.93 5.85
N ALA A 646 51.65 -6.29 5.19
CA ALA A 646 52.87 -6.64 5.90
C ALA A 646 53.24 -5.46 6.83
N PRO A 647 53.33 -5.67 8.16
CA PRO A 647 53.51 -4.59 9.13
C PRO A 647 54.75 -3.72 8.85
N PHE A 648 55.74 -4.28 8.15
CA PHE A 648 57.05 -3.67 7.94
C PHE A 648 57.31 -3.18 6.51
N SER A 649 56.73 -3.80 5.48
CA SER A 649 57.00 -3.43 4.08
C SER A 649 55.89 -2.60 3.45
N GLY A 650 54.70 -2.55 4.07
CA GLY A 650 53.50 -1.92 3.48
C GLY A 650 52.99 -2.64 2.23
N GLN A 651 53.65 -3.71 1.78
CA GLN A 651 53.26 -4.49 0.63
C GLN A 651 52.15 -5.49 1.02
N PRO A 652 51.13 -5.66 0.17
CA PRO A 652 50.08 -6.65 0.42
C PRO A 652 50.64 -8.07 0.33
N ILE A 653 50.48 -8.85 1.39
CA ILE A 653 50.72 -10.31 1.39
C ILE A 653 49.43 -10.99 0.98
N TYR A 654 49.52 -11.75 -0.10
CA TYR A 654 48.42 -12.53 -0.63
C TYR A 654 48.55 -13.99 -0.21
N LEU A 655 47.60 -14.44 0.61
CA LEU A 655 47.51 -15.83 1.03
C LEU A 655 46.49 -16.59 0.17
N THR A 656 46.82 -17.84 -0.16
CA THR A 656 45.85 -18.81 -0.68
C THR A 656 44.83 -19.17 0.40
N VAL A 657 43.68 -19.74 0.03
CA VAL A 657 42.68 -20.22 1.01
C VAL A 657 43.28 -21.20 2.01
N ALA A 658 44.13 -22.09 1.51
CA ALA A 658 44.84 -23.09 2.28
C ALA A 658 45.75 -22.43 3.33
N GLU A 659 46.51 -21.41 2.91
CA GLU A 659 47.36 -20.61 3.79
C GLU A 659 46.55 -19.80 4.82
N GLN A 660 45.42 -19.23 4.41
CA GLN A 660 44.50 -18.51 5.29
C GLN A 660 43.86 -19.44 6.32
N ALA A 661 43.57 -20.70 5.98
CA ALA A 661 43.06 -21.69 6.92
C ALA A 661 44.08 -22.01 8.03
N ILE A 662 45.38 -22.06 7.70
CA ILE A 662 46.46 -22.24 8.67
C ILE A 662 46.60 -20.99 9.55
N ALA A 663 46.57 -19.80 8.95
CA ALA A 663 46.54 -18.54 9.71
C ALA A 663 45.34 -18.51 10.67
N CYS A 664 44.19 -18.98 10.22
CA CYS A 664 42.96 -19.07 11.00
C CYS A 664 43.10 -20.06 12.16
N ALA A 665 43.67 -21.24 11.93
CA ALA A 665 43.93 -22.24 12.97
C ALA A 665 44.82 -21.67 14.09
N TYR A 666 45.86 -20.91 13.73
CA TYR A 666 46.67 -20.18 14.71
C TYR A 666 45.85 -19.12 15.46
N LYS A 667 45.10 -18.27 14.73
CA LYS A 667 44.30 -17.18 15.31
C LYS A 667 43.32 -17.67 16.38
N ILE A 668 42.73 -18.85 16.20
CA ILE A 668 41.80 -19.46 17.15
C ILE A 668 42.46 -20.50 18.07
N ASN A 669 43.79 -20.67 17.97
CA ASN A 669 44.59 -21.65 18.71
C ASN A 669 44.04 -23.10 18.63
N ASP A 670 43.70 -23.55 17.43
CA ASP A 670 43.12 -24.87 17.17
C ASP A 670 44.09 -25.78 16.40
N ALA A 671 44.85 -26.58 17.15
CA ALA A 671 45.78 -27.56 16.59
C ALA A 671 45.07 -28.66 15.78
N ALA A 672 43.84 -29.04 16.13
CA ALA A 672 43.11 -30.08 15.43
C ALA A 672 42.62 -29.60 14.05
N LEU A 673 42.27 -28.32 13.92
CA LEU A 673 42.01 -27.71 12.61
C LEU A 673 43.29 -27.72 11.76
N LEU A 674 44.42 -27.30 12.32
CA LEU A 674 45.70 -27.31 11.62
C LEU A 674 46.09 -28.72 11.13
N GLU A 675 45.97 -29.74 11.98
CA GLU A 675 46.24 -31.13 11.62
C GLU A 675 45.41 -31.58 10.42
N LYS A 676 44.11 -31.29 10.44
CA LYS A 676 43.23 -31.67 9.33
C LYS A 676 43.53 -30.91 8.05
N VAL A 677 43.85 -29.61 8.14
CA VAL A 677 44.30 -28.82 6.98
C VAL A 677 45.56 -29.44 6.37
N LEU A 678 46.54 -29.80 7.19
CA LEU A 678 47.77 -30.44 6.75
C LEU A 678 47.54 -31.85 6.17
N SER A 679 46.57 -32.59 6.70
CA SER A 679 46.16 -33.89 6.13
C SER A 679 45.61 -33.73 4.70
N GLU A 680 44.77 -32.73 4.45
CA GLU A 680 44.31 -32.42 3.09
C GLU A 680 45.45 -31.98 2.16
N PHE A 681 46.44 -31.25 2.69
CA PHE A 681 47.63 -30.86 1.91
C PHE A 681 48.43 -32.08 1.44
N LYS A 682 48.57 -33.10 2.30
CA LYS A 682 49.30 -34.34 1.98
C LYS A 682 48.60 -35.12 0.86
N LYS A 683 47.26 -35.20 0.88
CA LYS A 683 46.48 -35.87 -0.17
C LYS A 683 46.76 -35.28 -1.55
N GLU A 684 47.08 -34.00 -1.61
CA GLU A 684 47.36 -33.23 -2.83
C GLU A 684 48.86 -33.00 -3.08
N PHE A 685 49.74 -33.68 -2.34
CA PHE A 685 51.21 -33.57 -2.45
C PHE A 685 51.75 -32.13 -2.28
N ILE A 686 51.07 -31.28 -1.51
CA ILE A 686 51.56 -29.93 -1.21
C ILE A 686 52.66 -30.03 -0.16
N THR A 687 53.84 -29.51 -0.49
CA THR A 687 54.96 -29.48 0.44
C THR A 687 54.80 -28.33 1.43
N PHE A 688 54.47 -28.64 2.68
CA PHE A 688 54.48 -27.67 3.76
C PHE A 688 55.93 -27.41 4.19
N ASN A 689 56.47 -26.22 3.95
CA ASN A 689 57.88 -25.89 4.16
C ASN A 689 58.09 -24.58 4.94
N GLY A 690 59.33 -24.31 5.35
CA GLY A 690 59.66 -23.12 6.16
C GLY A 690 59.33 -21.78 5.50
N GLN A 691 59.37 -21.70 4.16
CA GLN A 691 58.99 -20.50 3.41
C GLN A 691 57.49 -20.21 3.52
N LEU A 692 56.66 -21.26 3.42
CA LEU A 692 55.22 -21.16 3.59
C LEU A 692 54.85 -20.70 5.02
N ILE A 693 55.51 -21.27 6.03
CA ILE A 693 55.33 -20.88 7.44
C ILE A 693 55.67 -19.39 7.62
N GLN A 694 56.80 -18.93 7.08
CA GLN A 694 57.19 -17.52 7.14
C GLN A 694 56.20 -16.61 6.42
N LYS A 695 55.74 -17.02 5.23
CA LYS A 695 54.74 -16.29 4.46
C LYS A 695 53.44 -16.09 5.25
N ILE A 696 52.96 -17.13 5.93
CA ILE A 696 51.76 -17.08 6.77
C ILE A 696 52.02 -16.24 8.02
N ALA A 697 53.14 -16.47 8.72
CA ALA A 697 53.50 -15.74 9.94
C ALA A 697 53.61 -14.23 9.71
N ALA A 698 54.12 -13.81 8.55
CA ALA A 698 54.26 -12.40 8.17
C ALA A 698 52.92 -11.65 8.03
N THR A 699 51.79 -12.36 8.05
CA THR A 699 50.45 -11.73 8.05
C THR A 699 49.99 -11.22 9.42
N PHE A 700 50.72 -11.56 10.49
CA PHE A 700 50.43 -11.11 11.85
C PHE A 700 51.33 -9.93 12.23
N PRO A 701 50.85 -8.97 13.05
CA PRO A 701 51.65 -7.85 13.52
C PRO A 701 52.76 -8.34 14.47
N TYR A 702 53.94 -7.75 14.42
CA TYR A 702 54.99 -8.06 15.40
C TYR A 702 54.55 -7.73 16.83
N PRO A 703 54.85 -8.57 17.85
CA PRO A 703 55.62 -9.83 17.80
C PRO A 703 54.78 -11.11 17.57
N ALA A 704 53.52 -10.96 17.16
CA ALA A 704 52.64 -12.09 16.87
C ALA A 704 53.07 -12.89 15.63
N ASP A 705 53.86 -12.31 14.72
CA ASP A 705 54.51 -13.03 13.62
C ASP A 705 55.49 -14.11 14.10
N GLN A 706 56.37 -13.78 15.05
CA GLN A 706 57.31 -14.73 15.65
C GLN A 706 56.56 -15.82 16.42
N SER A 707 55.53 -15.41 17.16
CA SER A 707 54.67 -16.34 17.90
C SER A 707 53.90 -17.29 16.96
N ALA A 708 53.40 -16.79 15.83
CA ALA A 708 52.74 -17.59 14.80
C ALA A 708 53.70 -18.57 14.15
N SER A 709 54.89 -18.10 13.75
CA SER A 709 55.91 -18.97 13.13
C SER A 709 56.33 -20.10 14.09
N VAL A 710 56.55 -19.80 15.37
CA VAL A 710 56.92 -20.80 16.38
C VAL A 710 55.78 -21.78 16.61
N TRP A 711 54.55 -21.29 16.81
CA TRP A 711 53.39 -22.15 17.05
C TRP A 711 53.13 -23.09 15.87
N ILE A 712 53.07 -22.55 14.64
CA ILE A 712 52.84 -23.34 13.42
C ILE A 712 53.94 -24.41 13.26
N SER A 713 55.20 -24.05 13.53
CA SER A 713 56.32 -24.98 13.42
C SER A 713 56.27 -26.07 14.49
N GLN A 714 55.93 -25.74 15.74
CA GLN A 714 55.80 -26.72 16.82
C GLN A 714 54.67 -27.72 16.53
N GLN A 715 53.52 -27.23 16.07
CA GLN A 715 52.43 -28.13 15.66
C GLN A 715 52.85 -28.98 14.46
N PHE A 716 53.59 -28.43 13.50
CA PHE A 716 54.09 -29.19 12.37
C PHE A 716 55.10 -30.28 12.77
N ILE A 717 55.98 -30.01 13.74
CA ILE A 717 56.90 -31.02 14.31
C ILE A 717 56.14 -32.20 14.88
N ASN A 718 55.07 -31.94 15.63
CA ASN A 718 54.28 -33.01 16.26
C ASN A 718 53.58 -33.89 15.22
N LEU A 719 53.24 -33.32 14.07
CA LEU A 719 52.49 -34.01 13.02
C LEU A 719 53.39 -34.68 11.97
N GLU A 720 54.52 -34.06 11.64
CA GLU A 720 55.45 -34.45 10.58
C GLU A 720 56.91 -34.20 10.99
N PRO A 721 57.41 -34.89 12.02
CA PRO A 721 58.70 -34.62 12.64
C PRO A 721 59.89 -34.81 11.69
N GLN A 722 59.83 -35.79 10.77
CA GLN A 722 60.89 -36.01 9.78
C GLN A 722 60.92 -34.89 8.74
N GLN A 723 59.75 -34.46 8.25
CA GLN A 723 59.65 -33.41 7.27
C GLN A 723 59.97 -32.04 7.87
N ALA A 724 59.55 -31.78 9.12
CA ALA A 724 59.94 -30.58 9.87
C ALA A 724 61.46 -30.49 10.04
N LEU A 725 62.11 -31.60 10.41
CA LEU A 725 63.56 -31.67 10.50
C LEU A 725 64.22 -31.39 9.15
N ASN A 726 63.78 -32.07 8.08
CA ASN A 726 64.33 -31.87 6.74
C ASN A 726 64.15 -30.42 6.25
N ASN A 727 62.99 -29.82 6.49
CA ASN A 727 62.70 -28.43 6.11
C ASN A 727 63.62 -27.44 6.82
N GLU A 728 63.89 -27.62 8.10
CA GLU A 728 64.81 -26.75 8.84
C GLU A 728 66.27 -26.99 8.44
N LEU A 729 66.69 -28.24 8.23
CA LEU A 729 68.03 -28.55 7.76
C LEU A 729 68.32 -27.93 6.38
N GLN A 730 67.32 -27.86 5.50
CA GLN A 730 67.42 -27.18 4.21
C GLN A 730 67.64 -25.66 4.33
N ARG A 731 67.38 -25.05 5.49
CA ARG A 731 67.65 -23.62 5.74
C ARG A 731 69.11 -23.34 6.08
N GLY A 732 69.94 -24.37 6.27
CA GLY A 732 71.36 -24.23 6.61
C GLY A 732 71.56 -23.43 7.90
N THR A 733 72.37 -22.39 7.86
CA THR A 733 72.66 -21.51 9.02
C THR A 733 71.45 -20.72 9.51
N CYS A 734 70.35 -20.69 8.76
CA CYS A 734 69.11 -20.03 9.15
C CYS A 734 68.09 -20.99 9.80
N ALA A 735 68.49 -22.24 10.06
CA ALA A 735 67.65 -23.22 10.75
C ALA A 735 67.35 -22.75 12.19
N ASN A 736 66.09 -22.89 12.63
CA ASN A 736 65.73 -22.59 14.00
C ASN A 736 66.20 -23.74 14.92
N PRO A 737 67.13 -23.49 15.85
CA PRO A 737 67.71 -24.55 16.69
C PRO A 737 66.66 -25.27 17.54
N GLY A 738 65.63 -24.55 18.00
CA GLY A 738 64.54 -25.13 18.79
C GLY A 738 63.64 -26.06 17.97
N ILE A 739 63.40 -25.74 16.69
CA ILE A 739 62.61 -26.60 15.79
C ILE A 739 63.42 -27.84 15.40
N VAL A 740 64.70 -27.67 15.05
CA VAL A 740 65.62 -28.79 14.74
C VAL A 740 65.73 -29.74 15.93
N LEU A 741 65.93 -29.20 17.13
CA LEU A 741 66.04 -30.00 18.35
C LEU A 741 64.70 -30.67 18.70
N GLY A 742 63.59 -29.95 18.63
CA GLY A 742 62.25 -30.52 18.88
C GLY A 742 61.89 -31.64 17.92
N ALA A 743 62.24 -31.51 16.63
CA ALA A 743 62.04 -32.54 15.64
C ALA A 743 62.98 -33.75 15.86
N LEU A 744 64.26 -33.52 16.14
CA LEU A 744 65.23 -34.59 16.43
C LEU A 744 64.86 -35.40 17.68
N LEU A 745 64.31 -34.75 18.70
CA LEU A 745 63.88 -35.39 19.95
C LEU A 745 62.49 -36.05 19.85
N HIS A 746 61.80 -35.90 18.72
CA HIS A 746 60.51 -36.56 18.53
C HIS A 746 60.71 -38.08 18.35
N PRO A 747 59.91 -38.96 19.01
CA PRO A 747 60.12 -40.42 18.98
C PRO A 747 60.16 -41.05 17.58
N ALA A 748 59.42 -40.47 16.63
CA ALA A 748 59.43 -40.91 15.23
C ALA A 748 60.78 -40.70 14.50
N ASN A 749 61.71 -39.96 15.11
CA ASN A 749 63.05 -39.66 14.58
C ASN A 749 64.16 -40.38 15.35
N ASP A 750 63.84 -41.30 16.27
CA ASP A 750 64.81 -42.01 17.12
C ASP A 750 65.96 -42.66 16.33
N GLU A 751 65.68 -43.19 15.13
CA GLU A 751 66.70 -43.80 14.28
C GLU A 751 67.64 -42.76 13.66
N ILE A 752 67.12 -41.59 13.30
CA ILE A 752 67.91 -40.44 12.83
C ILE A 752 68.73 -39.88 13.98
N LEU A 753 68.13 -39.72 15.17
CA LEU A 753 68.81 -39.28 16.38
C LEU A 753 69.94 -40.25 16.75
N LYS A 754 69.72 -41.56 16.67
CA LYS A 754 70.77 -42.59 16.85
C LYS A 754 71.88 -42.46 15.82
N LYS A 755 71.57 -42.25 14.53
CA LYS A 755 72.59 -42.04 13.49
C LYS A 755 73.39 -40.76 13.73
N VAL A 756 72.73 -39.66 14.07
CA VAL A 756 73.36 -38.36 14.36
C VAL A 756 74.25 -38.45 15.60
N THR A 757 73.78 -39.07 16.67
CA THR A 757 74.56 -39.27 17.92
C THR A 757 75.69 -40.29 17.75
N THR A 758 75.60 -41.21 16.79
CA THR A 758 76.70 -42.12 16.42
C THR A 758 77.79 -41.37 15.65
N ILE A 759 77.41 -40.46 14.76
CA ILE A 759 78.36 -39.64 13.97
C ILE A 759 78.97 -38.52 14.82
N TYR A 760 78.21 -37.97 15.76
CA TYR A 760 78.62 -36.89 16.67
C TYR A 760 78.35 -37.25 18.14
N PRO A 761 79.23 -38.07 18.76
CA PRO A 761 79.04 -38.55 20.13
C PRO A 761 78.93 -37.44 21.19
N SER A 762 79.53 -36.28 20.93
CA SER A 762 79.47 -35.09 21.80
C SER A 762 78.06 -34.53 21.99
N ILE A 763 77.15 -34.76 21.04
CA ILE A 763 75.73 -34.35 21.15
C ILE A 763 75.05 -35.16 22.26
N ASN A 764 75.41 -36.43 22.42
CA ASN A 764 74.85 -37.32 23.44
C ASN A 764 75.29 -36.94 24.88
N GLN A 765 76.40 -36.22 25.03
CA GLN A 765 76.86 -35.68 26.33
C GLN A 765 76.18 -34.35 26.71
N GLN A 766 75.55 -33.65 25.75
CA GLN A 766 74.90 -32.36 25.99
C GLN A 766 73.38 -32.46 26.11
N ILE A 767 72.77 -33.55 25.64
CA ILE A 767 71.34 -33.84 25.84
C ILE A 767 71.19 -34.45 27.23
N ASP A 768 70.87 -33.63 28.22
CA ASP A 768 70.53 -34.09 29.56
C ASP A 768 69.24 -34.92 29.53
N THR A 769 69.40 -36.24 29.63
CA THR A 769 68.31 -37.23 29.56
C THR A 769 67.31 -37.13 30.72
N SER A 770 67.56 -36.29 31.72
CA SER A 770 66.61 -35.98 32.79
C SER A 770 65.36 -35.21 32.31
N LEU A 771 65.44 -34.45 31.21
CA LEU A 771 64.32 -33.70 30.63
C LEU A 771 63.35 -34.55 29.79
N ILE A 772 63.75 -35.76 29.38
CA ILE A 772 62.94 -36.63 28.52
C ILE A 772 61.82 -37.34 29.33
N LYS A 773 61.93 -37.40 30.66
CA LYS A 773 60.96 -38.10 31.53
C LYS A 773 59.79 -37.24 32.03
N GLU A 774 59.83 -35.91 31.94
CA GLU A 774 58.76 -35.05 32.47
C GLU A 774 57.68 -34.64 31.45
N ASN A 775 57.90 -34.86 30.15
CA ASN A 775 56.98 -34.37 29.09
C ASN A 775 56.01 -35.40 28.49
N THR A 776 55.78 -36.54 29.15
CA THR A 776 54.89 -37.61 28.64
C THR A 776 53.47 -37.62 29.22
N THR A 777 53.00 -36.53 29.85
CA THR A 777 51.59 -36.46 30.30
C THR A 777 50.96 -35.09 30.03
N PRO A 778 49.89 -34.99 29.22
CA PRO A 778 49.13 -33.75 29.10
C PRO A 778 48.12 -33.68 30.24
N LYS A 779 48.38 -32.84 31.24
CA LYS A 779 47.31 -32.28 32.08
C LYS A 779 47.09 -30.83 31.66
N LEU A 780 45.92 -30.59 31.07
CA LEU A 780 45.31 -29.28 31.02
C LEU A 780 45.14 -28.79 32.46
N GLU A 781 45.84 -27.74 32.84
CA GLU A 781 45.25 -26.54 33.47
C GLU A 781 46.31 -25.51 33.87
N ASP A 782 45.95 -24.27 33.56
CA ASP A 782 46.32 -23.00 34.18
C ASP A 782 47.54 -22.19 33.70
N ASN A 783 47.20 -20.96 33.33
CA ASN A 783 48.05 -19.89 32.82
C ASN A 783 48.76 -19.21 34.00
N ARG A 784 50.06 -19.48 34.22
CA ARG A 784 50.96 -18.56 34.94
C ARG A 784 52.45 -18.98 34.91
N TYR A 785 53.14 -18.78 33.78
CA TYR A 785 54.60 -18.61 33.79
C TYR A 785 55.03 -17.65 32.67
N ARG A 786 55.13 -16.36 33.01
CA ARG A 786 55.79 -15.32 32.22
C ARG A 786 57.02 -14.83 33.01
N PHE A 787 58.11 -14.60 32.29
CA PHE A 787 59.38 -13.97 32.71
C PHE A 787 60.30 -14.80 33.62
N LEU A 788 61.06 -15.72 33.03
CA LEU A 788 62.40 -16.09 33.52
C LEU A 788 63.27 -16.87 32.52
N SER A 789 62.79 -17.22 31.31
CA SER A 789 63.55 -18.08 30.39
C SER A 789 64.36 -17.37 29.28
N ALA A 790 64.23 -16.06 29.09
CA ALA A 790 64.93 -15.36 28.02
C ALA A 790 66.45 -15.23 28.28
N ASP A 791 66.85 -14.94 29.53
CA ASP A 791 68.27 -14.69 29.85
C ASP A 791 69.11 -15.98 29.91
N ILE A 792 68.51 -17.11 30.32
CA ILE A 792 69.21 -18.40 30.41
C ILE A 792 69.37 -19.04 29.02
N THR A 793 68.42 -18.79 28.10
CA THR A 793 68.46 -19.37 26.74
C THR A 793 69.47 -18.64 25.86
N ASN A 794 69.55 -17.31 25.96
CA ASN A 794 70.51 -16.52 25.18
C ASN A 794 71.97 -16.74 25.64
N GLN A 795 72.24 -16.83 26.95
CA GLN A 795 73.59 -17.17 27.44
C GLN A 795 74.08 -18.56 27.01
N ARG A 796 73.17 -19.51 26.79
CA ARG A 796 73.50 -20.88 26.41
C ARG A 796 73.66 -21.06 24.90
N ILE A 797 72.95 -20.28 24.09
CA ILE A 797 73.13 -20.21 22.64
C ILE A 797 74.48 -19.56 22.30
N ASP A 798 74.82 -18.44 22.94
CA ASP A 798 76.13 -17.77 22.74
C ASP A 798 77.30 -18.68 23.13
N SER A 799 77.13 -19.48 24.19
CA SER A 799 78.15 -20.46 24.62
C SER A 799 78.26 -21.66 23.69
N ALA A 800 77.22 -22.01 22.93
CA ALA A 800 77.23 -23.10 21.96
C ALA A 800 77.82 -22.63 20.61
N GLU A 801 77.44 -21.43 20.14
CA GLU A 801 77.99 -20.82 18.93
C GLU A 801 79.49 -20.57 19.05
N LYS A 802 79.95 -20.05 20.20
CA LYS A 802 81.38 -19.84 20.46
C LYS A 802 82.20 -21.14 20.41
N LYS A 803 81.63 -22.26 20.88
CA LYS A 803 82.30 -23.56 20.90
C LYS A 803 82.28 -24.27 19.55
N ILE A 804 81.25 -24.04 18.73
CA ILE A 804 81.20 -24.52 17.34
C ILE A 804 82.27 -23.83 16.48
N HIS A 805 82.51 -22.53 16.71
CA HIS A 805 83.56 -21.78 16.02
C HIS A 805 84.98 -22.20 16.44
N GLU A 806 85.19 -22.59 17.69
CA GLU A 806 86.47 -23.11 18.19
C GLU A 806 86.80 -24.53 17.67
N LEU A 807 85.78 -25.33 17.31
CA LEU A 807 85.94 -26.73 16.89
C LEU A 807 86.13 -26.92 15.37
N THR A 808 86.14 -25.84 14.57
CA THR A 808 86.36 -25.92 13.12
C THR A 808 87.36 -24.88 12.58
N PRO A 809 88.69 -24.99 12.86
CA PRO A 809 89.65 -24.06 12.28
C PRO A 809 90.06 -24.40 10.84
N ASN A 810 89.93 -25.66 10.38
CA ASN A 810 90.39 -26.05 9.04
C ASN A 810 89.70 -27.32 8.54
N THR A 811 88.62 -27.18 7.76
CA THR A 811 88.37 -28.08 6.63
C THR A 811 87.45 -27.42 5.60
N THR A 812 87.91 -27.54 4.37
CA THR A 812 87.38 -27.15 3.08
C THR A 812 85.87 -27.43 2.92
N ARG A 813 85.16 -26.44 2.38
CA ARG A 813 83.75 -26.52 1.94
C ARG A 813 83.54 -27.64 0.90
N LEU A 814 82.70 -28.61 1.27
CA LEU A 814 81.71 -29.39 0.51
C LEU A 814 80.85 -30.01 1.63
N SER A 815 79.54 -29.82 1.77
CA SER A 815 78.42 -29.57 0.85
C SER A 815 77.50 -28.46 1.35
#